data_AF-A0A7X3RKT4-F1
#
_entry.id   AF-A0A7X3RKT4-F1
#
_cell.length_a   1.000
_cell.length_b   1.000
_cell.length_c   1.000
_cell.angle_alpha   90.00
_cell.angle_beta   90.00
_cell.angle_gamma   90.00
#
_symmetry.space_group_name_H-M   'P 1'
#
loop_
_entity.id
_entity.type
_entity.pdbx_description
1 polymer ?
#
loop_
_entity_poly.entity_id
_entity_poly.type
_entity_poly.pdbx_seq_one_letter_code
_entity_poly.pdbx_strand_id
1 'polypeptide(L)'
;MESGKRISFDKTHLPPAQFECVVIADTHYMIDVGERPLEFESRRVQTQRAGIALQQVSDIEADFVIHMGDLVQEYPETPDFKRAMLEARDQIHACNISPHYVAGNHDIGDKTDPTMPTHWATAESLAFFHGLFGPSWYSFDRDLCHFIVLNSQIFNSKLSEADDQWEWFESDLAAHQNQRLFLFFHLPLYLWDNDEPGLGHYDNISPPDRDRLFALIQKYGIELLFTAHVHYPFYDKIGKTRYFITPSVSFTRPGFGHLYASAPPPEQGRDDTGKLGFYLLRIRADHTDIHFIRTKGETKRPARDRLVTCTSATLSSPIGLTLRHPITPIAEVPIAYPSVIRQKVRNDQHLLACIELGAKFVRFPWRDLRDSIQRTRLEMLRTEGITPIATFLEPRITSLPEHIKANLDLIQNWEIQISNLAQLSDEVCETLDQCAKLAELSICSIIPNERVHGKQHLRTRMGYHHNELENLNAPLQNAAIHLQRVICRVPPDQSPWTYIQSLSERKYSNIGHIDVSLELDAQNDNTNASRIAEATFAIVRLPGARLFVDPLTDFDRTMDVTHGLLDTLCNPRTPFHTLRCLNTLLNSPVHDTTFTDPREKTQDNNRILYLNNTYRRLALVLPSRDIFDLDTLDFSLDISPVRIYHLCTGETETVSRNAQIKIQNGSPILVIGQHSH
;
A
#
# COMPACT_ATOMS: atom_id res chain seq x y z
N MET A 1 -11.49 22.31 22.10
CA MET A 1 -11.15 20.88 21.97
C MET A 1 -10.35 20.48 23.19
N GLU A 2 -10.79 19.47 23.95
CA GLU A 2 -10.00 18.96 25.10
C GLU A 2 -8.65 18.46 24.62
N SER A 3 -7.58 18.88 25.30
CA SER A 3 -6.21 18.47 25.05
C SER A 3 -6.01 17.01 25.46
N GLY A 4 -6.56 16.08 24.66
CA GLY A 4 -6.20 14.67 24.76
C GLY A 4 -4.69 14.50 24.57
N LYS A 5 -4.12 13.46 25.20
CA LYS A 5 -2.69 13.12 25.04
C LYS A 5 -2.34 13.03 23.55
N ARG A 6 -1.20 13.64 23.15
CA ARG A 6 -0.65 13.49 21.81
C ARG A 6 -0.36 12.02 21.52
N ILE A 7 -0.79 11.51 20.36
CA ILE A 7 -0.31 10.20 19.91
C ILE A 7 1.01 10.38 19.18
N SER A 8 1.90 9.41 19.30
CA SER A 8 3.13 9.36 18.53
C SER A 8 2.94 8.46 17.30
N PHE A 9 3.46 8.92 16.16
CA PHE A 9 3.71 8.06 15.01
C PHE A 9 5.11 7.47 15.15
N ASP A 10 5.17 6.18 15.51
CA ASP A 10 6.41 5.44 15.72
C ASP A 10 7.15 5.22 14.40
N LYS A 11 8.13 6.08 14.17
CA LYS A 11 9.03 6.09 13.00
C LYS A 11 10.39 5.44 13.27
N THR A 12 10.60 4.82 14.44
CA THR A 12 11.93 4.30 14.87
C THR A 12 12.41 3.10 14.06
N HIS A 13 11.53 2.48 13.27
CA HIS A 13 11.86 1.39 12.35
C HIS A 13 12.14 1.86 10.92
N LEU A 14 12.11 3.16 10.65
CA LEU A 14 12.34 3.70 9.32
C LEU A 14 13.78 4.25 9.22
N PRO A 15 14.47 4.10 8.07
CA PRO A 15 15.76 4.77 7.83
C PRO A 15 15.63 6.28 8.00
N PRO A 16 16.69 6.98 8.43
CA PRO A 16 16.65 8.42 8.61
C PRO A 16 16.28 9.13 7.32
N ALA A 17 15.41 10.14 7.43
CA ALA A 17 15.10 11.09 6.37
C ALA A 17 15.92 12.37 6.59
N GLN A 18 16.19 13.12 5.52
CA GLN A 18 16.78 14.47 5.60
C GLN A 18 15.77 15.45 6.20
N PHE A 19 14.54 15.38 5.71
CA PHE A 19 13.37 16.08 6.21
C PHE A 19 12.11 15.33 5.78
N GLU A 20 10.97 15.69 6.36
CA GLU A 20 9.68 15.06 6.11
C GLU A 20 8.63 16.11 5.74
N CYS A 21 7.72 15.77 4.84
CA CYS A 21 6.54 16.59 4.60
C CYS A 21 5.28 15.75 4.48
N VAL A 22 4.13 16.36 4.77
CA VAL A 22 2.83 15.71 4.62
C VAL A 22 2.08 16.30 3.44
N VAL A 23 1.43 15.44 2.64
CA VAL A 23 0.50 15.84 1.58
C VAL A 23 -0.90 15.37 1.98
N ILE A 24 -1.80 16.33 2.21
CA ILE A 24 -3.20 16.13 2.59
C ILE A 24 -4.11 16.83 1.57
N ALA A 25 -5.32 16.32 1.34
CA ALA A 25 -6.24 16.86 0.36
C ALA A 25 -7.70 16.80 0.83
N ASP A 26 -8.53 17.63 0.20
CA ASP A 26 -9.99 17.48 0.18
C ASP A 26 -10.58 17.40 1.60
N THR A 27 -10.25 18.37 2.47
CA THR A 27 -10.80 18.44 3.82
C THR A 27 -12.29 18.77 3.80
N HIS A 28 -12.75 19.53 2.81
CA HIS A 28 -14.16 19.86 2.60
C HIS A 28 -14.85 20.31 3.90
N TYR A 29 -14.30 21.32 4.57
CA TYR A 29 -14.92 21.92 5.74
C TYR A 29 -16.35 22.30 5.41
N MET A 30 -17.28 21.79 6.20
CA MET A 30 -18.71 22.03 6.05
C MET A 30 -19.23 22.73 7.30
N ILE A 31 -19.96 23.81 7.06
CA ILE A 31 -20.73 24.48 8.10
C ILE A 31 -21.79 23.51 8.61
N ASP A 32 -21.92 23.40 9.93
CA ASP A 32 -22.93 22.54 10.54
C ASP A 32 -24.33 22.96 10.09
N VAL A 33 -25.03 22.02 9.46
CA VAL A 33 -26.39 22.23 8.95
C VAL A 33 -27.47 21.86 9.97
N GLY A 34 -27.10 21.39 11.17
CA GLY A 34 -28.02 20.88 12.18
C GLY A 34 -28.84 19.70 11.65
N GLU A 35 -30.08 19.55 12.08
CA GLU A 35 -30.98 18.45 11.69
C GLU A 35 -31.52 18.55 10.24
N ARG A 36 -30.99 19.45 9.40
CA ARG A 36 -31.40 19.54 7.99
C ARG A 36 -31.12 18.19 7.29
N PRO A 37 -32.04 17.70 6.44
CA PRO A 37 -31.83 16.47 5.69
C PRO A 37 -30.66 16.62 4.72
N LEU A 38 -29.87 15.56 4.57
CA LEU A 38 -28.71 15.49 3.68
C LEU A 38 -28.88 14.32 2.72
N GLU A 39 -28.33 14.44 1.52
CA GLU A 39 -28.26 13.33 0.55
C GLU A 39 -27.43 12.16 1.10
N PHE A 40 -26.39 12.49 1.88
CA PHE A 40 -25.44 11.57 2.46
C PHE A 40 -25.19 11.94 3.93
N GLU A 41 -25.35 10.99 4.84
CA GLU A 41 -25.21 11.22 6.28
C GLU A 41 -23.74 11.40 6.68
N SER A 42 -22.78 10.83 5.93
CA SER A 42 -21.34 11.09 6.11
C SER A 42 -20.98 12.58 6.07
N ARG A 43 -21.79 13.43 5.42
CA ARG A 43 -21.60 14.89 5.41
C ARG A 43 -21.67 15.51 6.80
N ARG A 44 -22.42 14.92 7.74
CA ARG A 44 -22.49 15.43 9.13
C ARG A 44 -21.16 15.30 9.87
N VAL A 45 -20.36 14.30 9.50
CA VAL A 45 -19.10 13.99 10.19
C VAL A 45 -17.87 14.43 9.40
N GLN A 46 -18.01 15.01 8.20
CA GLN A 46 -16.87 15.35 7.35
C GLN A 46 -15.93 16.37 7.99
N THR A 47 -16.47 17.46 8.56
CA THR A 47 -15.68 18.47 9.29
C THR A 47 -14.97 17.87 10.50
N GLN A 48 -15.59 16.90 11.16
CA GLN A 48 -15.00 16.20 12.30
C GLN A 48 -13.87 15.27 11.86
N ARG A 49 -14.06 14.52 10.76
CA ARG A 49 -13.01 13.67 10.14
C ARG A 49 -11.81 14.50 9.71
N ALA A 50 -12.03 15.61 9.00
CA ALA A 50 -10.98 16.53 8.62
C ALA A 50 -10.21 17.05 9.83
N GLY A 51 -10.92 17.47 10.90
CA GLY A 51 -10.29 17.92 12.14
C GLY A 51 -9.40 16.84 12.80
N ILE A 52 -9.85 15.58 12.84
CA ILE A 52 -9.04 14.47 13.35
C ILE A 52 -7.85 14.17 12.44
N ALA A 53 -8.04 14.22 11.12
CA ALA A 53 -6.94 14.04 10.17
C ALA A 53 -5.87 15.14 10.35
N LEU A 54 -6.26 16.40 10.49
CA LEU A 54 -5.35 17.53 10.77
C LEU A 54 -4.61 17.35 12.11
N GLN A 55 -5.27 16.85 13.15
CA GLN A 55 -4.58 16.49 14.39
C GLN A 55 -3.55 15.37 14.17
N GLN A 56 -3.88 14.35 13.39
CA GLN A 56 -2.94 13.28 13.02
C GLN A 56 -1.76 13.82 12.20
N VAL A 57 -1.99 14.75 11.27
CA VAL A 57 -0.92 15.43 10.52
C VAL A 57 0.00 16.22 11.46
N SER A 58 -0.57 16.97 12.40
CA SER A 58 0.23 17.65 13.44
C SER A 58 1.04 16.64 14.26
N ASP A 59 0.46 15.50 14.62
CA ASP A 59 1.12 14.44 15.41
C ASP A 59 2.28 13.74 14.71
N ILE A 60 2.38 13.85 13.38
CA ILE A 60 3.52 13.32 12.62
C ILE A 60 4.79 14.13 12.84
N GLU A 61 4.67 15.41 13.21
CA GLU A 61 5.81 16.32 13.39
C GLU A 61 6.69 16.44 12.13
N ALA A 62 6.06 16.55 10.95
CA ALA A 62 6.76 16.82 9.70
C ALA A 62 7.28 18.27 9.63
N ASP A 63 8.30 18.53 8.81
CA ASP A 63 8.89 19.87 8.64
C ASP A 63 7.90 20.88 8.04
N PHE A 64 7.04 20.43 7.12
CA PHE A 64 5.97 21.24 6.53
C PHE A 64 4.83 20.36 5.98
N VAL A 65 3.70 21.01 5.66
CA VAL A 65 2.50 20.37 5.12
C VAL A 65 2.13 21.02 3.80
N ILE A 66 1.73 20.23 2.81
CA ILE A 66 1.11 20.68 1.56
C ILE A 66 -0.37 20.28 1.62
N HIS A 67 -1.26 21.27 1.48
CA HIS A 67 -2.69 21.03 1.36
C HIS A 67 -3.12 21.16 -0.09
N MET A 68 -3.55 20.05 -0.70
CA MET A 68 -3.81 19.94 -2.13
C MET A 68 -5.10 20.63 -2.62
N GLY A 69 -5.68 21.54 -1.85
CA GLY A 69 -6.95 22.22 -2.18
C GLY A 69 -8.22 21.50 -1.70
N ASP A 70 -9.36 22.10 -2.05
CA ASP A 70 -10.70 21.75 -1.61
C ASP A 70 -10.85 21.81 -0.09
N LEU A 71 -10.59 23.01 0.44
CA LEU A 71 -10.63 23.33 1.86
C LEU A 71 -12.07 23.28 2.40
N VAL A 72 -13.04 23.64 1.57
CA VAL A 72 -14.45 23.85 1.94
C VAL A 72 -15.40 23.04 1.06
N GLN A 73 -16.60 22.75 1.57
CA GLN A 73 -17.66 22.11 0.80
C GLN A 73 -18.47 23.10 -0.06
N GLU A 74 -18.46 24.37 0.33
CA GLU A 74 -19.12 25.47 -0.38
C GLU A 74 -18.42 25.79 -1.72
N TYR A 75 -19.02 26.66 -2.53
CA TYR A 75 -18.45 27.18 -3.78
C TYR A 75 -18.45 28.70 -3.78
N PRO A 76 -17.57 29.39 -4.53
CA PRO A 76 -17.44 30.85 -4.51
C PRO A 76 -18.75 31.64 -4.65
N GLU A 77 -19.71 31.12 -5.41
CA GLU A 77 -21.01 31.73 -5.65
C GLU A 77 -22.00 31.63 -4.47
N THR A 78 -21.73 30.78 -3.48
CA THR A 78 -22.66 30.57 -2.37
C THR A 78 -22.53 31.67 -1.31
N PRO A 79 -23.63 32.07 -0.63
CA PRO A 79 -23.58 33.14 0.36
C PRO A 79 -22.64 32.87 1.55
N ASP A 80 -22.45 31.59 1.87
CA ASP A 80 -21.69 31.14 3.04
C ASP A 80 -20.22 30.84 2.73
N PHE A 81 -19.80 30.93 1.46
CA PHE A 81 -18.46 30.58 1.00
C PHE A 81 -17.33 31.27 1.79
N LYS A 82 -17.40 32.61 1.91
CA LYS A 82 -16.36 33.39 2.61
C LYS A 82 -16.28 33.01 4.09
N ARG A 83 -17.42 32.68 4.72
CA ARG A 83 -17.46 32.17 6.11
C ARG A 83 -16.79 30.80 6.18
N ALA A 84 -17.18 29.87 5.31
CA ALA A 84 -16.61 28.53 5.28
C ALA A 84 -15.08 28.56 5.11
N MET A 85 -14.56 29.42 4.23
CA MET A 85 -13.11 29.57 3.99
C MET A 85 -12.35 30.07 5.22
N LEU A 86 -12.92 31.04 5.95
CA LEU A 86 -12.34 31.53 7.20
C LEU A 86 -12.36 30.45 8.29
N GLU A 87 -13.49 29.75 8.46
CA GLU A 87 -13.62 28.69 9.46
C GLU A 87 -12.73 27.46 9.15
N ALA A 88 -12.57 27.10 7.88
CA ALA A 88 -11.65 26.04 7.44
C ALA A 88 -10.19 26.38 7.79
N ARG A 89 -9.76 27.62 7.47
CA ARG A 89 -8.44 28.12 7.86
C ARG A 89 -8.26 28.08 9.37
N ASP A 90 -9.26 28.52 10.13
CA ASP A 90 -9.20 28.54 11.58
C ASP A 90 -9.14 27.12 12.18
N GLN A 91 -9.81 26.13 11.57
CA GLN A 91 -9.69 24.72 11.95
C GLN A 91 -8.26 24.18 11.73
N ILE A 92 -7.65 24.51 10.59
CA ILE A 92 -6.26 24.12 10.27
C ILE A 92 -5.29 24.76 11.27
N HIS A 93 -5.42 26.07 11.52
CA HIS A 93 -4.59 26.81 12.46
C HIS A 93 -4.76 26.33 13.91
N ALA A 94 -5.97 25.89 14.30
CA ALA A 94 -6.21 25.32 15.62
C ALA A 94 -5.44 23.99 15.86
N CYS A 95 -4.95 23.36 14.80
CA CYS A 95 -4.06 22.20 14.86
C CYS A 95 -2.57 22.58 14.78
N ASN A 96 -2.21 23.87 14.85
CA ASN A 96 -0.86 24.41 14.67
C ASN A 96 -0.25 24.05 13.30
N ILE A 97 -1.07 23.98 12.26
CA ILE A 97 -0.63 23.73 10.89
C ILE A 97 -0.71 25.03 10.10
N SER A 98 0.34 25.34 9.35
CA SER A 98 0.37 26.41 8.35
C SER A 98 0.88 25.81 7.04
N PRO A 99 -0.02 25.29 6.19
CA PRO A 99 0.38 24.50 5.05
C PRO A 99 0.75 25.40 3.85
N HIS A 100 1.50 24.82 2.93
CA HIS A 100 1.60 25.30 1.55
C HIS A 100 0.29 24.93 0.83
N TYR A 101 -0.49 25.93 0.48
CA TYR A 101 -1.79 25.74 -0.15
C TYR A 101 -1.68 25.55 -1.66
N VAL A 102 -2.41 24.56 -2.18
CA VAL A 102 -2.80 24.40 -3.58
C VAL A 102 -4.28 24.80 -3.68
N ALA A 103 -4.69 25.45 -4.78
CA ALA A 103 -6.08 25.84 -4.97
C ALA A 103 -6.91 24.71 -5.61
N GLY A 104 -8.01 24.31 -4.97
CA GLY A 104 -9.01 23.38 -5.50
C GLY A 104 -10.21 24.07 -6.14
N ASN A 105 -11.07 23.31 -6.83
CA ASN A 105 -12.25 23.86 -7.51
C ASN A 105 -13.28 24.40 -6.51
N HIS A 106 -13.38 23.83 -5.31
CA HIS A 106 -14.23 24.40 -4.26
C HIS A 106 -13.67 25.70 -3.67
N ASP A 107 -12.36 25.94 -3.80
CA ASP A 107 -11.70 27.11 -3.21
C ASP A 107 -11.77 28.36 -4.11
N ILE A 108 -11.83 28.18 -5.43
CA ILE A 108 -11.75 29.29 -6.39
C ILE A 108 -12.70 29.19 -7.58
N GLY A 109 -13.43 28.09 -7.73
CA GLY A 109 -14.19 27.76 -8.93
C GLY A 109 -13.47 26.74 -9.80
N ASP A 110 -14.21 26.08 -10.68
CA ASP A 110 -13.73 24.93 -11.45
C ASP A 110 -13.02 25.33 -12.76
N LYS A 111 -12.45 24.35 -13.45
CA LYS A 111 -11.88 24.50 -14.79
C LYS A 111 -12.91 25.02 -15.80
N THR A 112 -12.45 25.65 -16.87
CA THR A 112 -13.30 26.14 -17.96
C THR A 112 -13.79 25.00 -18.86
N ASP A 113 -14.73 24.22 -18.36
CA ASP A 113 -15.48 23.23 -19.13
C ASP A 113 -16.99 23.59 -19.10
N PRO A 114 -17.62 23.90 -20.25
CA PRO A 114 -19.02 24.30 -20.32
C PRO A 114 -20.02 23.17 -20.04
N THR A 115 -19.53 21.93 -19.91
CA THR A 115 -20.36 20.75 -19.61
C THR A 115 -20.35 20.40 -18.12
N MET A 116 -19.50 21.05 -17.31
CA MET A 116 -19.40 20.81 -15.87
C MET A 116 -20.48 21.58 -15.09
N PRO A 117 -20.93 21.05 -13.93
CA PRO A 117 -22.04 21.64 -13.18
C PRO A 117 -21.66 22.86 -12.33
N THR A 118 -20.37 23.09 -12.13
CA THR A 118 -19.75 24.07 -11.23
C THR A 118 -19.31 25.32 -12.00
N HIS A 119 -19.38 26.49 -11.36
CA HIS A 119 -18.93 27.72 -11.99
C HIS A 119 -17.42 27.78 -12.12
N TRP A 120 -16.94 28.40 -13.19
CA TRP A 120 -15.51 28.51 -13.48
C TRP A 120 -14.82 29.48 -12.53
N ALA A 121 -13.52 29.29 -12.34
CA ALA A 121 -12.69 30.26 -11.64
C ALA A 121 -12.77 31.66 -12.29
N THR A 122 -12.75 32.69 -11.45
CA THR A 122 -12.85 34.10 -11.86
C THR A 122 -11.70 34.91 -11.25
N ALA A 123 -11.42 36.09 -11.81
CA ALA A 123 -10.44 37.00 -11.21
C ALA A 123 -10.81 37.42 -9.77
N GLU A 124 -12.11 37.53 -9.44
CA GLU A 124 -12.56 37.87 -8.08
C GLU A 124 -12.30 36.73 -7.09
N SER A 125 -12.67 35.50 -7.45
CA SER A 125 -12.44 34.33 -6.58
C SER A 125 -10.94 34.07 -6.39
N LEU A 126 -10.13 34.26 -7.45
CA LEU A 126 -8.68 34.17 -7.40
C LEU A 126 -8.08 35.23 -6.47
N ALA A 127 -8.47 36.51 -6.63
CA ALA A 127 -7.99 37.59 -5.76
C ALA A 127 -8.39 37.38 -4.29
N PHE A 128 -9.58 36.84 -4.04
CA PHE A 128 -10.01 36.49 -2.69
C PHE A 128 -9.14 35.39 -2.08
N PHE A 129 -8.87 34.32 -2.82
CA PHE A 129 -7.97 33.25 -2.38
C PHE A 129 -6.55 33.78 -2.12
N HIS A 130 -6.00 34.58 -3.04
CA HIS A 130 -4.66 35.18 -2.89
C HIS A 130 -4.55 36.07 -1.65
N GLY A 131 -5.59 36.84 -1.35
CA GLY A 131 -5.64 37.68 -0.15
C GLY A 131 -5.69 36.90 1.16
N LEU A 132 -6.18 35.66 1.14
CA LEU A 132 -6.37 34.85 2.35
C LEU A 132 -5.27 33.81 2.57
N PHE A 133 -4.80 33.16 1.50
CA PHE A 133 -3.88 32.01 1.54
C PHE A 133 -2.54 32.27 0.82
N GLY A 134 -2.39 33.43 0.18
CA GLY A 134 -1.23 33.73 -0.66
C GLY A 134 -1.39 33.26 -2.11
N PRO A 135 -0.36 33.45 -2.95
CA PRO A 135 -0.41 33.11 -4.38
C PRO A 135 -0.85 31.65 -4.60
N SER A 136 -1.66 31.42 -5.64
CA SER A 136 -2.11 30.07 -6.01
C SER A 136 -1.12 29.31 -6.91
N TRP A 137 -0.04 29.96 -7.34
CA TRP A 137 1.13 29.34 -7.95
C TRP A 137 2.39 30.00 -7.42
N TYR A 138 3.36 29.19 -7.03
CA TYR A 138 4.62 29.62 -6.43
C TYR A 138 5.56 28.42 -6.29
N SER A 139 6.81 28.68 -5.94
CA SER A 139 7.78 27.64 -5.60
C SER A 139 8.55 28.01 -4.34
N PHE A 140 9.15 27.00 -3.72
CA PHE A 140 10.04 27.18 -2.58
C PHE A 140 11.08 26.06 -2.52
N ASP A 141 12.23 26.38 -1.94
CA ASP A 141 13.34 25.45 -1.77
C ASP A 141 13.38 24.88 -0.34
N ARG A 142 13.72 23.59 -0.26
CA ARG A 142 14.21 22.96 0.97
C ARG A 142 15.39 22.07 0.62
N ASP A 143 16.56 22.45 1.11
CA ASP A 143 17.84 21.77 0.81
C ASP A 143 18.09 21.66 -0.71
N LEU A 144 18.14 20.45 -1.29
CA LEU A 144 18.34 20.23 -2.74
C LEU A 144 17.02 19.98 -3.51
N CYS A 145 15.89 20.18 -2.85
CA CYS A 145 14.56 19.92 -3.39
C CYS A 145 13.85 21.24 -3.67
N HIS A 146 13.25 21.30 -4.84
CA HIS A 146 12.46 22.44 -5.31
C HIS A 146 10.99 22.02 -5.43
N PHE A 147 10.13 22.69 -4.67
CA PHE A 147 8.71 22.39 -4.57
C PHE A 147 7.93 23.43 -5.36
N ILE A 148 7.12 22.97 -6.31
CA ILE A 148 6.38 23.80 -7.26
C ILE A 148 4.89 23.57 -7.04
N VAL A 149 4.15 24.64 -6.81
CA VAL A 149 2.69 24.64 -6.73
C VAL A 149 2.12 25.35 -7.95
N LEU A 150 1.17 24.71 -8.64
CA LEU A 150 0.40 25.29 -9.74
C LEU A 150 -1.09 25.31 -9.40
N ASN A 151 -1.79 26.31 -9.94
CA ASN A 151 -3.24 26.37 -9.93
C ASN A 151 -3.80 25.67 -11.17
N SER A 152 -4.40 24.50 -10.98
CA SER A 152 -4.96 23.73 -12.08
C SER A 152 -6.30 24.24 -12.59
N GLN A 153 -7.02 25.04 -11.81
CA GLN A 153 -8.39 25.49 -12.18
C GLN A 153 -8.38 26.58 -13.24
N ILE A 154 -7.28 27.30 -13.39
CA ILE A 154 -7.13 28.38 -14.36
C ILE A 154 -6.52 27.92 -15.69
N PHE A 155 -6.08 26.66 -15.80
CA PHE A 155 -5.64 26.10 -17.08
C PHE A 155 -6.77 26.10 -18.11
N ASN A 156 -6.40 26.36 -19.36
CA ASN A 156 -7.28 26.59 -20.51
C ASN A 156 -8.26 27.77 -20.37
N SER A 157 -8.16 28.55 -19.29
CA SER A 157 -9.02 29.72 -19.07
C SER A 157 -8.57 30.92 -19.91
N LYS A 158 -9.41 31.96 -19.93
CA LYS A 158 -9.10 33.26 -20.57
C LYS A 158 -8.61 34.31 -19.56
N LEU A 159 -8.29 33.89 -18.34
CA LEU A 159 -7.73 34.78 -17.32
C LEU A 159 -6.27 35.08 -17.67
N SER A 160 -5.85 36.34 -17.55
CA SER A 160 -4.45 36.74 -17.74
C SER A 160 -3.50 35.95 -16.83
N GLU A 161 -3.98 35.59 -15.65
CA GLU A 161 -3.25 34.85 -14.63
C GLU A 161 -2.89 33.42 -15.08
N ALA A 162 -3.62 32.85 -16.04
CA ALA A 162 -3.26 31.57 -16.65
C ALA A 162 -2.00 31.69 -17.52
N ASP A 163 -1.88 32.78 -18.28
CA ASP A 163 -0.69 33.07 -19.09
C ASP A 163 0.51 33.42 -18.18
N ASP A 164 0.29 34.24 -17.14
CA ASP A 164 1.31 34.59 -16.14
C ASP A 164 1.87 33.33 -15.44
N GLN A 165 1.01 32.40 -15.04
CA GLN A 165 1.41 31.13 -14.44
C GLN A 165 2.27 30.31 -15.41
N TRP A 166 1.91 30.26 -16.70
CA TRP A 166 2.66 29.51 -17.71
C TRP A 166 4.06 30.08 -17.94
N GLU A 167 4.17 31.40 -18.12
CA GLU A 167 5.47 32.06 -18.29
C GLU A 167 6.36 31.89 -17.06
N TRP A 168 5.77 32.00 -15.87
CA TRP A 168 6.46 31.75 -14.61
C TRP A 168 6.95 30.29 -14.50
N PHE A 169 6.08 29.31 -14.73
CA PHE A 169 6.39 27.88 -14.54
C PHE A 169 7.52 27.41 -15.47
N GLU A 170 7.50 27.81 -16.74
CA GLU A 170 8.56 27.44 -17.68
C GLU A 170 9.91 28.05 -17.29
N SER A 171 9.90 29.29 -16.79
CA SER A 171 11.09 29.98 -16.30
C SER A 171 11.64 29.33 -15.03
N ASP A 172 10.76 28.99 -14.09
CA ASP A 172 11.08 28.34 -12.82
C ASP A 172 11.70 26.95 -13.05
N LEU A 173 11.10 26.12 -13.91
CA LEU A 173 11.67 24.83 -14.31
C LEU A 173 13.07 24.96 -14.93
N ALA A 174 13.25 25.94 -15.82
CA ALA A 174 14.54 26.18 -16.47
C ALA A 174 15.63 26.60 -15.48
N ALA A 175 15.28 27.40 -14.48
CA ALA A 175 16.20 27.84 -13.42
C ALA A 175 16.60 26.71 -12.47
N HIS A 176 15.71 25.75 -12.22
CA HIS A 176 15.87 24.72 -11.18
C HIS A 176 16.13 23.30 -11.72
N GLN A 177 16.41 23.14 -13.02
CA GLN A 177 16.60 21.83 -13.68
C GLN A 177 17.66 20.88 -13.06
N ASN A 178 18.55 21.39 -12.20
CA ASN A 178 19.58 20.61 -11.52
C ASN A 178 19.20 20.19 -10.08
N GLN A 179 18.00 20.55 -9.61
CA GLN A 179 17.46 20.15 -8.32
C GLN A 179 16.49 18.97 -8.47
N ARG A 180 16.08 18.37 -7.34
CA ARG A 180 15.00 17.39 -7.32
C ARG A 180 13.67 18.14 -7.31
N LEU A 181 12.87 17.96 -8.36
CA LEU A 181 11.65 18.73 -8.56
C LEU A 181 10.43 17.96 -8.03
N PHE A 182 9.58 18.65 -7.27
CA PHE A 182 8.31 18.14 -6.73
C PHE A 182 7.19 19.06 -7.20
N LEU A 183 6.17 18.50 -7.85
CA LEU A 183 5.10 19.27 -8.47
C LEU A 183 3.74 18.95 -7.84
N PHE A 184 2.96 19.99 -7.52
CA PHE A 184 1.68 19.88 -6.84
C PHE A 184 0.64 20.76 -7.54
N PHE A 185 -0.49 20.16 -7.92
CA PHE A 185 -1.67 20.89 -8.40
C PHE A 185 -2.94 20.05 -8.20
N HIS A 186 -4.12 20.67 -8.12
CA HIS A 186 -5.31 19.96 -7.64
C HIS A 186 -5.90 18.95 -8.64
N LEU A 187 -6.22 19.37 -9.87
CA LEU A 187 -6.85 18.50 -10.88
C LEU A 187 -5.84 17.51 -11.47
N PRO A 188 -6.15 16.20 -11.52
CA PRO A 188 -5.37 15.21 -12.24
C PRO A 188 -5.09 15.56 -13.70
N LEU A 189 -3.95 15.12 -14.23
CA LEU A 189 -3.73 15.07 -15.68
C LEU A 189 -4.68 14.04 -16.30
N TYR A 190 -4.77 12.86 -15.68
CA TYR A 190 -5.63 11.78 -16.14
C TYR A 190 -5.85 10.70 -15.08
N LEU A 191 -6.90 9.90 -15.24
CA LEU A 191 -7.18 8.71 -14.40
C LEU A 191 -6.85 7.39 -15.10
N TRP A 192 -6.87 7.37 -16.44
CA TRP A 192 -6.61 6.21 -17.26
C TRP A 192 -5.28 6.31 -18.00
N ASP A 193 -5.17 7.26 -18.93
CA ASP A 193 -3.97 7.61 -19.69
C ASP A 193 -4.06 9.06 -20.20
N ASN A 194 -2.97 9.60 -20.75
CA ASN A 194 -2.93 10.99 -21.22
C ASN A 194 -3.84 11.27 -22.44
N ASP A 195 -4.36 10.24 -23.10
CA ASP A 195 -5.22 10.36 -24.28
C ASP A 195 -6.72 10.40 -23.92
N GLU A 196 -7.07 10.31 -22.63
CA GLU A 196 -8.46 10.34 -22.19
C GLU A 196 -9.15 11.68 -22.53
N PRO A 197 -10.46 11.70 -22.84
CA PRO A 197 -11.16 12.94 -23.18
C PRO A 197 -11.11 13.97 -22.03
N GLY A 198 -10.92 15.25 -22.38
CA GLY A 198 -11.01 16.37 -21.44
C GLY A 198 -12.43 16.91 -21.29
N LEU A 199 -13.07 17.28 -22.40
CA LEU A 199 -14.43 17.82 -22.40
C LEU A 199 -15.44 16.78 -21.90
N GLY A 200 -16.23 17.15 -20.89
CA GLY A 200 -17.20 16.24 -20.28
C GLY A 200 -16.62 15.31 -19.22
N HIS A 201 -15.31 15.37 -18.98
CA HIS A 201 -14.61 14.61 -17.96
C HIS A 201 -14.39 15.49 -16.73
N TYR A 202 -15.10 15.21 -15.63
CA TYR A 202 -14.99 16.03 -14.43
C TYR A 202 -13.62 15.95 -13.76
N ASP A 203 -12.94 14.81 -13.87
CA ASP A 203 -11.79 14.49 -13.03
C ASP A 203 -10.42 14.93 -13.55
N ASN A 204 -10.32 15.54 -14.73
CA ASN A 204 -9.01 15.79 -15.35
C ASN A 204 -8.85 17.20 -15.92
N ILE A 205 -7.60 17.55 -16.22
CA ILE A 205 -7.24 18.73 -17.01
C ILE A 205 -7.46 18.39 -18.50
N SER A 206 -8.08 19.31 -19.24
CA SER A 206 -8.27 19.17 -20.69
C SER A 206 -7.02 19.58 -21.49
N PRO A 207 -6.78 18.98 -22.66
CA PRO A 207 -5.90 19.57 -23.66
C PRO A 207 -6.39 20.98 -24.08
N PRO A 208 -5.50 21.88 -24.53
CA PRO A 208 -4.06 21.67 -24.77
C PRO A 208 -3.15 21.72 -23.53
N ASP A 209 -3.59 22.31 -22.42
CA ASP A 209 -2.70 22.53 -21.25
C ASP A 209 -2.24 21.23 -20.60
N ARG A 210 -3.08 20.17 -20.59
CA ARG A 210 -2.66 18.83 -20.16
C ARG A 210 -1.43 18.33 -20.92
N ASP A 211 -1.45 18.46 -22.25
CA ASP A 211 -0.38 17.93 -23.10
C ASP A 211 0.91 18.73 -22.91
N ARG A 212 0.80 20.05 -22.72
CA ARG A 212 1.93 20.93 -22.40
C ARG A 212 2.54 20.57 -21.03
N LEU A 213 1.71 20.37 -20.00
CA LEU A 213 2.16 19.91 -18.68
C LEU A 213 2.87 18.57 -18.77
N PHE A 214 2.25 17.58 -19.43
CA PHE A 214 2.79 16.25 -19.59
C PHE A 214 4.18 16.28 -20.26
N ALA A 215 4.34 17.06 -21.33
CA ALA A 215 5.61 17.23 -22.02
C ALA A 215 6.70 17.87 -21.14
N LEU A 216 6.36 18.89 -20.34
CA LEU A 216 7.30 19.54 -19.43
C LEU A 216 7.71 18.61 -18.28
N ILE A 217 6.75 17.86 -17.71
CA ILE A 217 7.02 16.87 -16.67
C ILE A 217 8.04 15.83 -17.16
N GLN A 218 7.85 15.31 -18.37
CA GLN A 218 8.80 14.39 -19.00
C GLN A 218 10.17 15.04 -19.27
N LYS A 219 10.17 16.26 -19.82
CA LYS A 219 11.39 16.98 -20.21
C LYS A 219 12.30 17.25 -19.01
N TYR A 220 11.75 17.76 -17.92
CA TYR A 220 12.52 18.14 -16.73
C TYR A 220 12.71 17.00 -15.73
N GLY A 221 12.06 15.85 -15.94
CA GLY A 221 12.25 14.67 -15.10
C GLY A 221 11.82 14.90 -13.65
N ILE A 222 10.63 15.48 -13.46
CA ILE A 222 10.04 15.73 -12.13
C ILE A 222 10.09 14.43 -11.30
N GLU A 223 10.50 14.50 -10.04
CA GLU A 223 10.60 13.29 -9.22
C GLU A 223 9.20 12.80 -8.81
N LEU A 224 8.43 13.68 -8.16
CA LEU A 224 7.08 13.41 -7.69
C LEU A 224 6.09 14.43 -8.24
N LEU A 225 4.96 13.92 -8.72
CA LEU A 225 3.77 14.70 -9.04
C LEU A 225 2.64 14.26 -8.11
N PHE A 226 2.03 15.20 -7.39
CA PHE A 226 0.80 14.97 -6.63
C PHE A 226 -0.35 15.79 -7.20
N THR A 227 -1.50 15.12 -7.35
CA THR A 227 -2.80 15.77 -7.57
C THR A 227 -3.83 15.32 -6.53
N ALA A 228 -5.08 15.78 -6.62
CA ALA A 228 -6.19 15.48 -5.69
C ALA A 228 -7.52 15.39 -6.45
N HIS A 229 -8.63 15.99 -5.95
CA HIS A 229 -9.97 16.12 -6.59
C HIS A 229 -10.81 14.84 -6.66
N VAL A 230 -10.17 13.69 -6.92
CA VAL A 230 -10.87 12.43 -7.20
C VAL A 230 -11.38 11.76 -5.93
N HIS A 231 -10.79 12.11 -4.78
CA HIS A 231 -11.05 11.51 -3.47
C HIS A 231 -10.75 10.02 -3.42
N TYR A 232 -9.85 9.55 -4.27
CA TYR A 232 -9.47 8.15 -4.39
C TYR A 232 -7.98 8.05 -4.72
N PRO A 233 -7.23 7.09 -4.14
CA PRO A 233 -5.81 7.01 -4.39
C PRO A 233 -5.53 6.32 -5.73
N PHE A 234 -4.76 6.97 -6.59
CA PHE A 234 -4.23 6.41 -7.84
C PHE A 234 -2.72 6.56 -7.88
N TYR A 235 -2.05 5.67 -8.62
CA TYR A 235 -0.62 5.75 -8.83
C TYR A 235 -0.26 5.35 -10.27
N ASP A 236 0.52 6.19 -10.93
CA ASP A 236 1.07 5.95 -12.25
C ASP A 236 2.49 6.50 -12.39
N LYS A 237 3.11 6.31 -13.56
CA LYS A 237 4.40 6.91 -13.88
C LYS A 237 4.38 7.64 -15.21
N ILE A 238 4.99 8.82 -15.23
CA ILE A 238 5.27 9.61 -16.43
C ILE A 238 6.78 9.59 -16.66
N GLY A 239 7.26 8.63 -17.45
CA GLY A 239 8.70 8.36 -17.57
C GLY A 239 9.31 7.97 -16.21
N LYS A 240 10.13 8.86 -15.63
CA LYS A 240 10.71 8.67 -14.29
C LYS A 240 9.86 9.26 -13.16
N THR A 241 8.92 10.16 -13.47
CA THR A 241 8.05 10.82 -12.50
C THR A 241 7.07 9.83 -11.89
N ARG A 242 7.01 9.79 -10.57
CA ARG A 242 5.97 9.04 -9.84
C ARG A 242 4.77 9.96 -9.67
N TYR A 243 3.62 9.56 -10.22
CA TYR A 243 2.41 10.36 -10.28
C TYR A 243 1.35 9.78 -9.33
N PHE A 244 1.05 10.52 -8.25
CA PHE A 244 0.06 10.15 -7.25
C PHE A 244 -1.17 11.06 -7.30
N ILE A 245 -2.35 10.47 -7.11
CA ILE A 245 -3.57 11.20 -6.79
C ILE A 245 -3.85 11.00 -5.31
N THR A 246 -3.91 12.10 -4.57
CA THR A 246 -4.13 12.17 -3.13
C THR A 246 -5.59 11.85 -2.84
N PRO A 247 -5.86 10.91 -1.92
CA PRO A 247 -7.22 10.66 -1.49
C PRO A 247 -7.69 11.76 -0.53
N SER A 248 -9.01 11.84 -0.36
CA SER A 248 -9.61 12.71 0.65
C SER A 248 -9.45 12.15 2.05
N VAL A 249 -9.41 13.03 3.05
CA VAL A 249 -9.51 12.64 4.46
C VAL A 249 -10.94 12.57 4.98
N SER A 250 -11.91 13.04 4.20
CA SER A 250 -13.29 13.30 4.63
C SER A 250 -14.29 12.28 4.07
N PHE A 251 -14.27 12.02 2.77
CA PHE A 251 -15.19 11.09 2.09
C PHE A 251 -14.64 10.66 0.72
N THR A 252 -15.10 9.52 0.22
CA THR A 252 -14.78 9.05 -1.14
C THR A 252 -15.85 9.49 -2.14
N ARG A 253 -15.52 9.52 -3.42
CA ARG A 253 -16.49 9.92 -4.45
C ARG A 253 -17.36 8.73 -4.94
N PRO A 254 -18.71 8.85 -4.91
CA PRO A 254 -19.60 7.90 -5.59
C PRO A 254 -19.25 7.73 -7.08
N GLY A 255 -19.34 6.51 -7.58
CA GLY A 255 -18.94 6.15 -8.96
C GLY A 255 -17.67 5.29 -9.00
N PHE A 256 -16.65 5.58 -8.20
CA PHE A 256 -15.45 4.72 -8.12
C PHE A 256 -15.71 3.37 -7.44
N GLY A 257 -16.90 3.18 -6.83
CA GLY A 257 -17.38 1.85 -6.44
C GLY A 257 -17.45 0.85 -7.61
N HIS A 258 -17.56 1.33 -8.87
CA HIS A 258 -17.53 0.48 -10.06
C HIS A 258 -16.16 -0.18 -10.32
N LEU A 259 -15.09 0.25 -9.65
CA LEU A 259 -13.77 -0.40 -9.71
C LEU A 259 -13.76 -1.82 -9.12
N TYR A 260 -14.81 -2.18 -8.38
CA TYR A 260 -14.88 -3.43 -7.65
C TYR A 260 -16.01 -4.30 -8.19
N ALA A 261 -15.71 -5.58 -8.36
CA ALA A 261 -16.74 -6.59 -8.43
C ALA A 261 -17.24 -6.82 -7.00
N SER A 262 -18.05 -5.91 -6.44
CA SER A 262 -18.67 -6.07 -5.13
C SER A 262 -19.88 -5.15 -4.94
N ALA A 263 -20.65 -5.39 -3.88
CA ALA A 263 -21.67 -4.41 -3.48
C ALA A 263 -20.98 -3.08 -3.15
N PRO A 264 -21.60 -1.92 -3.47
CA PRO A 264 -20.98 -0.64 -3.17
C PRO A 264 -20.78 -0.49 -1.65
N PRO A 265 -19.73 0.22 -1.21
CA PRO A 265 -19.57 0.56 0.20
C PRO A 265 -20.73 1.46 0.67
N PRO A 266 -20.85 1.73 1.99
CA PRO A 266 -21.93 2.56 2.52
C PRO A 266 -22.06 3.89 1.77
N GLU A 267 -23.30 4.36 1.67
CA GLU A 267 -23.64 5.59 0.93
C GLU A 267 -23.19 5.55 -0.55
N GLN A 268 -23.41 4.42 -1.21
CA GLN A 268 -23.21 4.24 -2.66
C GLN A 268 -21.77 4.48 -3.13
N GLY A 269 -20.78 4.34 -2.26
CA GLY A 269 -19.41 4.75 -2.60
C GLY A 269 -18.87 5.89 -1.75
N ARG A 270 -19.72 6.68 -1.08
CA ARG A 270 -19.28 7.92 -0.44
C ARG A 270 -18.53 7.70 0.88
N ASP A 271 -18.91 6.65 1.62
CA ASP A 271 -18.38 6.41 2.96
C ASP A 271 -17.44 5.18 3.01
N ASP A 272 -16.56 5.05 2.02
CA ASP A 272 -15.52 4.03 1.99
C ASP A 272 -14.31 4.46 2.83
N THR A 273 -14.49 4.41 4.15
CA THR A 273 -13.51 4.90 5.14
C THR A 273 -12.13 4.24 5.03
N GLY A 274 -12.04 3.05 4.43
CA GLY A 274 -10.78 2.37 4.17
C GLY A 274 -9.86 3.17 3.24
N LYS A 275 -10.39 3.99 2.34
CA LYS A 275 -9.61 4.78 1.38
C LYS A 275 -9.22 6.17 1.88
N LEU A 276 -9.71 6.57 3.03
CA LEU A 276 -9.45 7.90 3.57
C LEU A 276 -8.06 7.95 4.23
N GLY A 277 -7.31 9.00 3.92
CA GLY A 277 -5.97 9.16 4.44
C GLY A 277 -5.21 10.30 3.79
N PHE A 278 -3.94 10.39 4.12
CA PHE A 278 -3.00 11.36 3.57
C PHE A 278 -1.63 10.71 3.41
N TYR A 279 -0.69 11.38 2.73
CA TYR A 279 0.65 10.84 2.50
C TYR A 279 1.69 11.52 3.40
N LEU A 280 2.57 10.71 4.00
CA LEU A 280 3.82 11.16 4.59
C LEU A 280 4.96 10.88 3.61
N LEU A 281 5.65 11.94 3.19
CA LEU A 281 6.84 11.88 2.35
C LEU A 281 8.07 11.99 3.25
N ARG A 282 8.96 11.01 3.15
CA ARG A 282 10.26 11.00 3.81
C ARG A 282 11.35 11.20 2.76
N ILE A 283 11.87 12.42 2.68
CA ILE A 283 12.84 12.79 1.67
C ILE A 283 14.21 12.31 2.14
N ARG A 284 14.83 11.43 1.34
CA ARG A 284 16.20 10.94 1.53
C ARG A 284 17.09 11.54 0.45
N ALA A 285 18.40 11.29 0.50
CA ALA A 285 19.35 11.94 -0.41
C ALA A 285 19.03 11.76 -1.91
N ASP A 286 18.59 10.58 -2.32
CA ASP A 286 18.39 10.17 -3.71
C ASP A 286 17.03 9.51 -3.98
N HIS A 287 16.17 9.45 -2.97
CA HIS A 287 14.85 8.82 -3.05
C HIS A 287 13.87 9.51 -2.11
N THR A 288 12.58 9.34 -2.36
CA THR A 288 11.51 9.75 -1.44
C THR A 288 10.63 8.56 -1.11
N ASP A 289 10.67 8.11 0.15
CA ASP A 289 9.76 7.08 0.65
C ASP A 289 8.37 7.73 0.85
N ILE A 290 7.31 7.10 0.36
CA ILE A 290 5.93 7.62 0.43
C ILE A 290 5.08 6.64 1.24
N HIS A 291 4.55 7.11 2.36
CA HIS A 291 3.74 6.32 3.28
C HIS A 291 2.29 6.78 3.23
N PHE A 292 1.36 5.87 2.93
CA PHE A 292 -0.06 6.16 3.05
C PHE A 292 -0.53 6.00 4.50
N ILE A 293 -0.94 7.11 5.12
CA ILE A 293 -1.46 7.13 6.49
C ILE A 293 -2.98 7.16 6.44
N ARG A 294 -3.58 5.99 6.70
CA ARG A 294 -5.04 5.82 6.71
C ARG A 294 -5.65 6.47 7.96
N THR A 295 -6.61 7.38 7.77
CA THR A 295 -7.36 8.02 8.87
C THR A 295 -8.52 7.15 9.34
N LYS A 296 -8.94 6.17 8.53
CA LYS A 296 -10.07 5.26 8.78
C LYS A 296 -11.40 6.00 9.03
N GLY A 297 -11.53 7.24 8.55
CA GLY A 297 -12.71 8.08 8.78
C GLY A 297 -12.99 8.34 10.26
N GLU A 298 -11.97 8.30 11.12
CA GLU A 298 -12.10 8.51 12.56
C GLU A 298 -12.62 9.91 12.90
N THR A 299 -13.57 9.97 13.83
CA THR A 299 -14.16 11.21 14.33
C THR A 299 -13.69 11.56 15.74
N LYS A 300 -12.82 10.72 16.32
CA LYS A 300 -12.17 10.95 17.61
C LYS A 300 -10.70 10.60 17.50
N ARG A 301 -9.88 11.31 18.27
CA ARG A 301 -8.45 11.04 18.31
C ARG A 301 -8.19 9.61 18.81
N PRO A 302 -7.28 8.85 18.19
CA PRO A 302 -6.87 7.53 18.68
C PRO A 302 -6.31 7.59 20.10
N ALA A 303 -6.45 6.50 20.85
CA ALA A 303 -5.97 6.41 22.23
C ALA A 303 -4.51 5.95 22.35
N ARG A 304 -3.96 5.36 21.28
CA ARG A 304 -2.63 4.74 21.25
C ARG A 304 -1.78 5.30 20.13
N ASP A 305 -0.47 5.18 20.32
CA ASP A 305 0.54 5.49 19.32
C ASP A 305 0.39 4.54 18.12
N ARG A 306 0.94 4.91 16.95
CA ARG A 306 0.79 4.13 15.71
C ARG A 306 2.13 3.84 15.08
N LEU A 307 2.34 2.59 14.66
CA LEU A 307 3.51 2.21 13.88
C LEU A 307 3.40 2.74 12.45
N VAL A 308 4.43 3.45 11.98
CA VAL A 308 4.61 3.71 10.55
C VAL A 308 5.47 2.59 9.98
N THR A 309 4.89 1.81 9.06
CA THR A 309 5.57 0.65 8.46
C THR A 309 6.48 1.05 7.30
N CYS A 310 7.56 0.30 7.09
CA CYS A 310 8.42 0.47 5.93
C CYS A 310 7.67 0.11 4.64
N THR A 311 8.02 0.77 3.53
CA THR A 311 7.53 0.41 2.20
C THR A 311 8.40 -0.70 1.58
N SER A 312 7.96 -1.20 0.43
CA SER A 312 8.68 -2.24 -0.32
C SER A 312 10.08 -1.81 -0.71
N ALA A 313 10.30 -0.56 -1.10
CA ALA A 313 11.62 -0.06 -1.50
C ALA A 313 12.64 -0.08 -0.34
N THR A 314 12.17 0.16 0.89
CA THR A 314 13.02 0.30 2.07
C THR A 314 13.43 -1.03 2.70
N LEU A 315 12.58 -2.07 2.62
CA LEU A 315 12.81 -3.33 3.35
C LEU A 315 13.88 -4.21 2.70
N SER A 316 14.41 -5.17 3.48
CA SER A 316 15.07 -6.37 2.96
C SER A 316 14.36 -7.58 3.54
N SER A 317 13.28 -8.00 2.88
CA SER A 317 12.29 -8.91 3.44
C SER A 317 12.11 -10.18 2.59
N PRO A 318 11.84 -11.35 3.22
CA PRO A 318 11.48 -12.58 2.51
C PRO A 318 10.00 -12.61 2.07
N ILE A 319 9.20 -11.59 2.40
CA ILE A 319 7.74 -11.64 2.24
C ILE A 319 7.33 -11.37 0.80
N GLY A 320 6.46 -12.23 0.28
CA GLY A 320 5.86 -12.11 -1.04
C GLY A 320 4.37 -12.42 -1.04
N LEU A 321 3.72 -12.13 -2.17
CA LEU A 321 2.29 -12.34 -2.40
C LEU A 321 2.08 -13.22 -3.62
N THR A 322 1.08 -14.09 -3.60
CA THR A 322 0.64 -14.81 -4.81
C THR A 322 -0.59 -14.12 -5.38
N LEU A 323 -0.46 -13.58 -6.60
CA LEU A 323 -1.54 -12.93 -7.30
C LEU A 323 -2.49 -13.98 -7.88
N ARG A 324 -3.72 -13.99 -7.38
CA ARG A 324 -4.83 -14.80 -7.86
C ARG A 324 -5.77 -14.02 -8.79
N HIS A 325 -5.58 -12.70 -8.83
CA HIS A 325 -6.25 -11.74 -9.70
C HIS A 325 -5.18 -10.90 -10.41
N PRO A 326 -5.47 -10.29 -11.57
CA PRO A 326 -4.57 -9.31 -12.19
C PRO A 326 -4.20 -8.22 -11.20
N ILE A 327 -2.97 -7.69 -11.30
CA ILE A 327 -2.49 -6.65 -10.36
C ILE A 327 -3.27 -5.34 -10.49
N THR A 328 -3.84 -5.07 -11.67
CA THR A 328 -4.65 -3.87 -11.90
C THR A 328 -5.86 -4.23 -12.75
N PRO A 329 -6.99 -4.59 -12.12
CA PRO A 329 -8.27 -4.70 -12.82
C PRO A 329 -8.69 -3.37 -13.46
N ILE A 330 -9.52 -3.46 -14.49
CA ILE A 330 -10.01 -2.30 -15.25
C ILE A 330 -11.53 -2.30 -15.20
N ALA A 331 -12.12 -1.12 -15.05
CA ALA A 331 -13.57 -0.92 -15.09
C ALA A 331 -13.94 0.27 -15.98
N GLU A 332 -15.24 0.40 -16.29
CA GLU A 332 -15.82 1.60 -16.88
C GLU A 332 -16.85 2.17 -15.90
N VAL A 333 -16.65 3.43 -15.48
CA VAL A 333 -17.66 4.21 -14.76
C VAL A 333 -18.70 4.68 -15.78
N PRO A 334 -20.00 4.46 -15.53
CA PRO A 334 -21.06 4.84 -16.46
C PRO A 334 -21.20 6.36 -16.57
N ILE A 335 -21.91 6.82 -17.59
CA ILE A 335 -22.33 8.23 -17.68
C ILE A 335 -23.27 8.52 -16.52
N ALA A 336 -22.78 9.28 -15.56
CA ALA A 336 -23.50 9.71 -14.37
C ALA A 336 -22.87 11.00 -13.85
N TYR A 337 -23.69 11.85 -13.23
CA TYR A 337 -23.23 13.09 -12.63
C TYR A 337 -21.96 12.87 -11.78
N PRO A 338 -20.95 13.77 -11.86
CA PRO A 338 -20.87 14.98 -12.70
C PRO A 338 -20.37 14.75 -14.15
N SER A 339 -19.87 13.56 -14.49
CA SER A 339 -19.30 13.28 -15.82
C SER A 339 -20.38 12.98 -16.87
N VAL A 340 -20.23 13.49 -18.09
CA VAL A 340 -21.18 13.27 -19.21
C VAL A 340 -20.68 12.25 -20.24
N ILE A 341 -19.60 11.54 -19.90
CA ILE A 341 -18.97 10.50 -20.71
C ILE A 341 -18.76 9.23 -19.88
N ARG A 342 -18.55 8.09 -20.55
CA ARG A 342 -18.05 6.89 -19.87
C ARG A 342 -16.57 7.08 -19.58
N GLN A 343 -16.15 6.74 -18.37
CA GLN A 343 -14.75 6.86 -17.95
C GLN A 343 -14.18 5.46 -17.78
N LYS A 344 -13.19 5.11 -18.61
CA LYS A 344 -12.38 3.92 -18.34
C LYS A 344 -11.48 4.25 -17.17
N VAL A 345 -11.38 3.37 -16.18
CA VAL A 345 -10.59 3.63 -14.97
C VAL A 345 -9.86 2.36 -14.53
N ARG A 346 -8.64 2.55 -14.04
CA ARG A 346 -7.78 1.49 -13.49
C ARG A 346 -8.01 1.33 -11.99
N ASN A 347 -7.96 0.11 -11.48
CA ASN A 347 -7.97 -0.16 -10.05
C ASN A 347 -6.53 -0.40 -9.56
N ASP A 348 -5.87 0.66 -9.08
CA ASP A 348 -4.48 0.61 -8.63
C ASP A 348 -4.34 0.08 -7.18
N GLN A 349 -5.44 -0.29 -6.51
CA GLN A 349 -5.45 -0.58 -5.08
C GLN A 349 -4.61 -1.81 -4.70
N HIS A 350 -4.60 -2.86 -5.51
CA HIS A 350 -3.75 -4.03 -5.25
C HIS A 350 -2.25 -3.69 -5.33
N LEU A 351 -1.86 -2.88 -6.32
CA LEU A 351 -0.50 -2.42 -6.48
C LEU A 351 -0.08 -1.57 -5.26
N LEU A 352 -0.89 -0.58 -4.90
CA LEU A 352 -0.66 0.27 -3.72
C LEU A 352 -0.58 -0.56 -2.43
N ALA A 353 -1.44 -1.57 -2.28
CA ALA A 353 -1.41 -2.48 -1.14
C ALA A 353 -0.10 -3.30 -1.07
N CYS A 354 0.47 -3.72 -2.22
CA CYS A 354 1.77 -4.40 -2.25
C CYS A 354 2.89 -3.49 -1.72
N ILE A 355 2.89 -2.22 -2.11
CA ILE A 355 3.86 -1.21 -1.65
C ILE A 355 3.69 -0.92 -0.16
N GLU A 356 2.45 -0.65 0.29
CA GLU A 356 2.11 -0.36 1.69
C GLU A 356 2.45 -1.52 2.63
N LEU A 357 2.27 -2.76 2.17
CA LEU A 357 2.60 -3.97 2.94
C LEU A 357 4.10 -4.17 3.12
N GLY A 358 4.91 -3.54 2.25
CA GLY A 358 6.34 -3.80 2.18
C GLY A 358 6.66 -5.14 1.54
N ALA A 359 5.81 -5.63 0.63
CA ALA A 359 6.08 -6.88 -0.09
C ALA A 359 7.39 -6.77 -0.86
N LYS A 360 8.13 -7.87 -0.98
CA LYS A 360 9.35 -7.94 -1.80
C LYS A 360 9.22 -8.77 -3.05
N PHE A 361 8.21 -9.62 -3.11
CA PHE A 361 7.98 -10.50 -4.24
C PHE A 361 6.51 -10.56 -4.59
N VAL A 362 6.19 -10.63 -5.88
CA VAL A 362 4.85 -10.98 -6.35
C VAL A 362 4.95 -12.15 -7.33
N ARG A 363 4.19 -13.22 -7.08
CA ARG A 363 4.04 -14.36 -8.00
C ARG A 363 2.80 -14.15 -8.84
N PHE A 364 2.90 -14.31 -10.16
CA PHE A 364 1.78 -14.07 -11.06
C PHE A 364 1.89 -14.96 -12.32
N PRO A 365 0.78 -15.31 -12.98
CA PRO A 365 0.83 -16.08 -14.22
C PRO A 365 1.61 -15.34 -15.32
N TRP A 366 2.56 -16.00 -15.97
CA TRP A 366 3.40 -15.38 -17.02
C TRP A 366 2.57 -14.74 -18.15
N ARG A 367 1.36 -15.24 -18.38
CA ARG A 367 0.43 -14.76 -19.42
C ARG A 367 0.01 -13.31 -19.22
N ASP A 368 0.08 -12.79 -17.99
CA ASP A 368 -0.20 -11.37 -17.71
C ASP A 368 0.80 -10.45 -18.43
N LEU A 369 2.01 -10.92 -18.76
CA LEU A 369 3.00 -10.15 -19.54
C LEU A 369 2.54 -9.83 -20.97
N ARG A 370 1.50 -10.51 -21.47
CA ARG A 370 0.91 -10.26 -22.80
C ARG A 370 -0.06 -9.07 -22.79
N ASP A 371 -0.56 -8.70 -21.62
CA ASP A 371 -1.39 -7.52 -21.42
C ASP A 371 -0.46 -6.33 -21.12
N SER A 372 -0.49 -5.30 -21.96
CA SER A 372 0.41 -4.15 -21.84
C SER A 372 0.20 -3.37 -20.53
N ILE A 373 -1.02 -3.37 -20.00
CA ILE A 373 -1.33 -2.68 -18.74
C ILE A 373 -0.76 -3.49 -17.58
N GLN A 374 -1.00 -4.81 -17.53
CA GLN A 374 -0.41 -5.62 -16.47
C GLN A 374 1.12 -5.59 -16.52
N ARG A 375 1.72 -5.63 -17.73
CA ARG A 375 3.17 -5.49 -17.90
C ARG A 375 3.70 -4.18 -17.32
N THR A 376 3.08 -3.05 -17.67
CA THR A 376 3.47 -1.72 -17.16
C THR A 376 3.37 -1.66 -15.63
N ARG A 377 2.33 -2.27 -15.06
CA ARG A 377 2.12 -2.31 -13.61
C ARG A 377 3.15 -3.19 -12.88
N LEU A 378 3.59 -4.28 -13.51
CA LEU A 378 4.71 -5.10 -13.01
C LEU A 378 6.06 -4.35 -13.08
N GLU A 379 6.28 -3.53 -14.11
CA GLU A 379 7.46 -2.64 -14.20
C GLU A 379 7.47 -1.57 -13.08
N MET A 380 6.29 -1.04 -12.74
CA MET A 380 6.14 -0.11 -11.63
C MET A 380 6.42 -0.79 -10.28
N LEU A 381 5.87 -1.99 -10.04
CA LEU A 381 6.19 -2.77 -8.84
C LEU A 381 7.71 -2.96 -8.68
N ARG A 382 8.41 -3.27 -9.78
CA ARG A 382 9.88 -3.38 -9.77
C ARG A 382 10.57 -2.06 -9.43
N THR A 383 10.09 -0.94 -9.96
CA THR A 383 10.59 0.40 -9.60
C THR A 383 10.43 0.68 -8.10
N GLU A 384 9.35 0.19 -7.50
CA GLU A 384 9.05 0.33 -6.07
C GLU A 384 9.70 -0.78 -5.20
N GLY A 385 10.69 -1.50 -5.74
CA GLY A 385 11.49 -2.48 -5.00
C GLY A 385 10.82 -3.85 -4.80
N ILE A 386 9.79 -4.17 -5.59
CA ILE A 386 9.05 -5.44 -5.55
C ILE A 386 9.47 -6.30 -6.75
N THR A 387 9.99 -7.49 -6.50
CA THR A 387 10.50 -8.39 -7.54
C THR A 387 9.37 -9.25 -8.11
N PRO A 388 9.01 -9.10 -9.40
CA PRO A 388 8.04 -9.97 -10.05
C PRO A 388 8.61 -11.36 -10.34
N ILE A 389 7.81 -12.40 -10.08
CA ILE A 389 8.11 -13.82 -10.34
C ILE A 389 7.01 -14.39 -11.25
N ALA A 390 7.36 -14.73 -12.49
CA ALA A 390 6.41 -15.28 -13.44
C ALA A 390 6.22 -16.78 -13.21
N THR A 391 4.98 -17.23 -13.01
CA THR A 391 4.64 -18.65 -12.93
C THR A 391 4.33 -19.18 -14.33
N PHE A 392 4.94 -20.31 -14.68
CA PHE A 392 4.86 -20.95 -15.97
C PHE A 392 4.19 -22.32 -15.85
N LEU A 393 3.00 -22.41 -16.44
CA LEU A 393 2.21 -23.64 -16.53
C LEU A 393 1.76 -23.81 -17.99
N GLU A 394 2.52 -24.57 -18.77
CA GLU A 394 2.21 -24.85 -20.16
C GLU A 394 2.41 -26.34 -20.48
N PRO A 395 1.69 -26.90 -21.48
CA PRO A 395 1.85 -28.30 -21.88
C PRO A 395 3.28 -28.66 -22.34
N ARG A 396 4.05 -27.68 -22.81
CA ARG A 396 5.41 -27.86 -23.34
C ARG A 396 6.39 -26.94 -22.63
N ILE A 397 7.12 -27.49 -21.66
CA ILE A 397 8.17 -26.76 -20.95
C ILE A 397 9.25 -26.23 -21.90
N THR A 398 9.49 -26.90 -23.03
CA THR A 398 10.49 -26.51 -24.04
C THR A 398 10.28 -25.13 -24.67
N SER A 399 9.11 -24.52 -24.51
CA SER A 399 8.86 -23.13 -24.93
C SER A 399 9.35 -22.08 -23.92
N LEU A 400 9.63 -22.47 -22.67
CA LEU A 400 10.06 -21.58 -21.61
C LEU A 400 11.31 -20.73 -21.95
N PRO A 401 12.37 -21.25 -22.59
CA PRO A 401 13.55 -20.44 -22.92
C PRO A 401 13.23 -19.23 -23.81
N GLU A 402 12.28 -19.36 -24.74
CA GLU A 402 11.85 -18.26 -25.61
C GLU A 402 11.11 -17.18 -24.80
N HIS A 403 10.23 -17.61 -23.89
CA HIS A 403 9.51 -16.71 -22.99
C HIS A 403 10.43 -15.99 -22.01
N ILE A 404 11.45 -16.66 -21.46
CA ILE A 404 12.47 -16.02 -20.63
C ILE A 404 13.19 -14.93 -21.44
N LYS A 405 13.74 -15.29 -22.61
CA LYS A 405 14.49 -14.37 -23.47
C LYS A 405 13.68 -13.13 -23.86
N ALA A 406 12.39 -13.31 -24.15
CA ALA A 406 11.50 -12.22 -24.54
C ALA A 406 11.17 -11.24 -23.40
N ASN A 407 11.48 -11.59 -22.13
CA ASN A 407 11.08 -10.81 -20.95
C ASN A 407 12.25 -10.55 -19.98
N LEU A 408 13.52 -10.70 -20.42
CA LEU A 408 14.71 -10.47 -19.58
C LEU A 408 14.83 -9.03 -19.07
N ASP A 409 14.21 -8.08 -19.76
CA ASP A 409 14.16 -6.68 -19.37
C ASP A 409 13.39 -6.48 -18.06
N LEU A 410 12.38 -7.31 -17.79
CA LEU A 410 11.49 -7.20 -16.64
C LEU A 410 11.61 -8.35 -15.63
N ILE A 411 11.66 -9.60 -16.11
CA ILE A 411 11.53 -10.82 -15.29
C ILE A 411 12.84 -11.59 -15.25
N GLN A 412 13.38 -11.77 -14.05
CA GLN A 412 14.58 -12.57 -13.78
C GLN A 412 14.30 -13.86 -13.00
N ASN A 413 13.06 -14.03 -12.51
CA ASN A 413 12.67 -15.12 -11.64
C ASN A 413 11.46 -15.84 -12.25
N TRP A 414 11.60 -17.14 -12.49
CA TRP A 414 10.57 -17.97 -13.11
C TRP A 414 10.24 -19.17 -12.25
N GLU A 415 8.97 -19.34 -11.94
CA GLU A 415 8.44 -20.52 -11.25
C GLU A 415 7.82 -21.48 -12.24
N ILE A 416 8.31 -22.70 -12.28
CA ILE A 416 7.82 -23.74 -13.17
C ILE A 416 6.84 -24.60 -12.39
N GLN A 417 5.60 -24.67 -12.88
CA GLN A 417 4.53 -25.43 -12.24
C GLN A 417 4.31 -26.75 -12.97
N ILE A 418 4.52 -27.87 -12.27
CA ILE A 418 4.48 -29.22 -12.86
C ILE A 418 3.54 -30.15 -12.08
N SER A 419 2.80 -31.01 -12.76
CA SER A 419 1.82 -31.88 -12.11
C SER A 419 2.36 -33.22 -11.60
N ASN A 420 3.48 -33.70 -12.15
CA ASN A 420 4.14 -34.91 -11.68
C ASN A 420 5.65 -34.88 -11.98
N LEU A 421 6.48 -35.20 -10.99
CA LEU A 421 7.93 -35.29 -11.11
C LEU A 421 8.44 -36.52 -11.84
N ALA A 422 7.59 -37.53 -12.06
CA ALA A 422 7.90 -38.66 -12.93
C ALA A 422 8.13 -38.26 -14.41
N GLN A 423 8.09 -36.95 -14.73
CA GLN A 423 8.30 -36.36 -16.04
C GLN A 423 9.58 -35.51 -16.14
N LEU A 424 10.59 -35.73 -15.29
CA LEU A 424 11.96 -35.26 -15.59
C LEU A 424 12.55 -36.11 -16.73
N SER A 425 11.98 -36.00 -17.93
CA SER A 425 12.57 -36.54 -19.14
C SER A 425 13.87 -35.80 -19.46
N ASP A 426 14.72 -36.39 -20.31
CA ASP A 426 15.96 -35.74 -20.76
C ASP A 426 15.67 -34.35 -21.36
N GLU A 427 14.58 -34.21 -22.13
CA GLU A 427 14.14 -32.93 -22.72
C GLU A 427 13.78 -31.87 -21.67
N VAL A 428 13.09 -32.26 -20.58
CA VAL A 428 12.78 -31.37 -19.47
C VAL A 428 14.07 -30.97 -18.75
N CYS A 429 14.97 -31.92 -18.53
CA CYS A 429 16.25 -31.70 -17.89
C CYS A 429 17.13 -30.70 -18.66
N GLU A 430 17.26 -30.89 -19.98
CA GLU A 430 17.97 -29.97 -20.88
C GLU A 430 17.34 -28.58 -20.89
N THR A 431 16.01 -28.51 -20.89
CA THR A 431 15.29 -27.23 -20.84
C THR A 431 15.56 -26.49 -19.53
N LEU A 432 15.51 -27.19 -18.40
CA LEU A 432 15.80 -26.61 -17.09
C LEU A 432 17.24 -26.09 -17.01
N ASP A 433 18.22 -26.86 -17.50
CA ASP A 433 19.63 -26.43 -17.56
C ASP A 433 19.81 -25.19 -18.47
N GLN A 434 19.13 -25.15 -19.62
CA GLN A 434 19.15 -23.97 -20.49
C GLN A 434 18.54 -22.74 -19.80
N CYS A 435 17.39 -22.90 -19.15
CA CYS A 435 16.69 -21.81 -18.47
C CYS A 435 17.46 -21.30 -17.24
N ALA A 436 18.15 -22.18 -16.49
CA ALA A 436 18.94 -21.82 -15.31
C ALA A 436 20.14 -20.92 -15.65
N LYS A 437 20.60 -20.92 -16.91
CA LYS A 437 21.63 -20.01 -17.42
C LYS A 437 21.09 -18.61 -17.73
N LEU A 438 19.78 -18.45 -17.82
CA LEU A 438 19.10 -17.22 -18.23
C LEU A 438 18.36 -16.53 -17.09
N ALA A 439 17.86 -17.29 -16.12
CA ALA A 439 17.03 -16.80 -15.02
C ALA A 439 17.18 -17.66 -13.76
N GLU A 440 16.78 -17.10 -12.61
CA GLU A 440 16.58 -17.88 -11.39
C GLU A 440 15.30 -18.72 -11.52
N LEU A 441 15.42 -20.03 -11.27
CA LEU A 441 14.30 -20.95 -11.39
C LEU A 441 13.81 -21.45 -10.03
N SER A 442 12.49 -21.49 -9.89
CA SER A 442 11.82 -22.25 -8.84
C SER A 442 10.92 -23.33 -9.43
N ILE A 443 10.69 -24.42 -8.70
CA ILE A 443 9.71 -25.45 -9.07
C ILE A 443 8.63 -25.56 -8.00
N CYS A 444 7.39 -25.70 -8.47
CA CYS A 444 6.19 -25.87 -7.65
C CYS A 444 5.35 -27.03 -8.21
N SER A 445 4.89 -27.95 -7.37
CA SER A 445 4.00 -29.03 -7.82
C SER A 445 2.54 -28.56 -7.94
N ILE A 446 1.80 -29.09 -8.91
CA ILE A 446 0.33 -28.98 -9.00
C ILE A 446 -0.29 -30.37 -8.85
N ILE A 447 -0.93 -30.65 -7.73
CA ILE A 447 -1.51 -31.96 -7.43
C ILE A 447 -3.04 -31.87 -7.46
N PRO A 448 -3.72 -32.37 -8.50
CA PRO A 448 -5.14 -32.09 -8.74
C PRO A 448 -6.13 -32.85 -7.84
N ASN A 449 -5.64 -33.84 -7.09
CA ASN A 449 -6.47 -34.87 -6.47
C ASN A 449 -6.38 -34.90 -4.93
N GLU A 450 -6.13 -33.76 -4.29
CA GLU A 450 -6.05 -33.68 -2.83
C GLU A 450 -7.45 -33.81 -2.21
N ARG A 451 -7.60 -34.75 -1.27
CA ARG A 451 -8.86 -34.92 -0.53
C ARG A 451 -8.88 -33.97 0.65
N VAL A 452 -9.80 -33.00 0.62
CA VAL A 452 -10.03 -32.07 1.71
C VAL A 452 -11.31 -32.45 2.45
N HIS A 453 -11.23 -32.60 3.77
CA HIS A 453 -12.37 -32.97 4.59
C HIS A 453 -13.51 -31.95 4.46
N GLY A 454 -14.75 -32.42 4.30
CA GLY A 454 -15.93 -31.57 4.15
C GLY A 454 -16.14 -30.94 2.76
N LYS A 455 -15.23 -31.15 1.79
CA LYS A 455 -15.39 -30.63 0.43
C LYS A 455 -15.97 -31.70 -0.52
N GLN A 456 -16.87 -31.27 -1.40
CA GLN A 456 -17.53 -32.14 -2.39
C GLN A 456 -16.56 -32.69 -3.45
N HIS A 457 -15.64 -31.85 -3.93
CA HIS A 457 -14.69 -32.21 -4.98
C HIS A 457 -13.27 -32.28 -4.40
N LEU A 458 -12.43 -33.11 -5.00
CA LEU A 458 -11.00 -33.06 -4.77
C LEU A 458 -10.47 -31.67 -5.13
N ARG A 459 -9.45 -31.22 -4.41
CA ARG A 459 -8.83 -29.92 -4.60
C ARG A 459 -7.48 -30.05 -5.26
N THR A 460 -7.13 -29.00 -6.00
CA THR A 460 -5.80 -28.86 -6.55
C THR A 460 -4.92 -28.19 -5.53
N ARG A 461 -3.88 -28.91 -5.08
CA ARG A 461 -2.82 -28.36 -4.25
C ARG A 461 -1.72 -27.77 -5.13
N MET A 462 -1.23 -26.59 -4.75
CA MET A 462 -0.01 -26.01 -5.31
C MET A 462 1.11 -26.01 -4.26
N GLY A 463 2.29 -26.47 -4.63
CA GLY A 463 3.46 -26.60 -3.75
C GLY A 463 3.57 -27.96 -3.07
N TYR A 464 4.80 -28.36 -2.75
CA TYR A 464 5.14 -29.65 -2.16
C TYR A 464 4.82 -29.69 -0.65
N HIS A 465 4.55 -30.88 -0.13
CA HIS A 465 4.74 -31.15 1.29
C HIS A 465 6.21 -31.44 1.59
N HIS A 466 6.65 -31.14 2.81
CA HIS A 466 8.02 -31.35 3.25
C HIS A 466 8.54 -32.78 2.99
N ASN A 467 7.70 -33.80 3.18
CA ASN A 467 8.03 -35.23 2.95
C ASN A 467 8.06 -35.63 1.46
N GLU A 468 7.60 -34.79 0.54
CA GLU A 468 7.64 -35.05 -0.90
C GLU A 468 8.97 -34.58 -1.53
N LEU A 469 9.73 -33.72 -0.84
CA LEU A 469 10.99 -33.18 -1.35
C LEU A 469 12.08 -34.24 -1.52
N GLU A 470 12.07 -35.32 -0.74
CA GLU A 470 13.00 -36.44 -0.94
C GLU A 470 12.77 -37.13 -2.29
N ASN A 471 11.50 -37.29 -2.66
CA ASN A 471 11.09 -37.86 -3.96
C ASN A 471 11.41 -36.92 -5.14
N LEU A 472 11.57 -35.61 -4.88
CA LEU A 472 12.06 -34.64 -5.86
C LEU A 472 13.58 -34.67 -5.97
N ASN A 473 14.29 -34.70 -4.84
CA ASN A 473 15.74 -34.55 -4.82
C ASN A 473 16.47 -35.73 -5.48
N ALA A 474 15.98 -36.97 -5.34
CA ALA A 474 16.63 -38.15 -5.93
C ALA A 474 16.68 -38.12 -7.48
N PRO A 475 15.58 -37.83 -8.20
CA PRO A 475 15.64 -37.59 -9.65
C PRO A 475 16.58 -36.45 -10.06
N LEU A 476 16.58 -35.33 -9.33
CA LEU A 476 17.48 -34.19 -9.61
C LEU A 476 18.95 -34.58 -9.46
N GLN A 477 19.29 -35.39 -8.45
CA GLN A 477 20.63 -35.96 -8.28
C GLN A 477 21.04 -36.81 -9.48
N ASN A 478 20.15 -37.72 -9.92
CA ASN A 478 20.42 -38.61 -11.06
C ASN A 478 20.62 -37.84 -12.36
N ALA A 479 19.87 -36.76 -12.57
CA ALA A 479 19.98 -35.89 -13.74
C ALA A 479 21.09 -34.81 -13.62
N ALA A 480 21.81 -34.77 -12.50
CA ALA A 480 22.80 -33.73 -12.18
C ALA A 480 22.27 -32.28 -12.28
N ILE A 481 20.98 -32.08 -12.03
CA ILE A 481 20.34 -30.76 -12.04
C ILE A 481 20.38 -30.17 -10.65
N HIS A 482 20.84 -28.92 -10.55
CA HIS A 482 20.72 -28.14 -9.33
C HIS A 482 19.58 -27.14 -9.47
N LEU A 483 18.52 -27.34 -8.69
CA LEU A 483 17.40 -26.42 -8.63
C LEU A 483 17.69 -25.32 -7.61
N GLN A 484 17.59 -24.06 -8.02
CA GLN A 484 17.85 -22.94 -7.11
C GLN A 484 16.81 -22.90 -5.98
N ARG A 485 15.53 -23.13 -6.30
CA ARG A 485 14.44 -23.01 -5.31
C ARG A 485 13.30 -24.01 -5.53
N VAL A 486 12.68 -24.48 -4.45
CA VAL A 486 11.44 -25.26 -4.48
C VAL A 486 10.39 -24.63 -3.59
N ILE A 487 9.11 -24.75 -3.93
CA ILE A 487 8.01 -24.20 -3.12
C ILE A 487 7.29 -25.29 -2.36
N CYS A 488 7.29 -25.18 -1.04
CA CYS A 488 6.50 -26.00 -0.13
C CYS A 488 5.25 -25.28 0.35
N ARG A 489 4.12 -25.97 0.42
CA ARG A 489 2.87 -25.43 0.98
C ARG A 489 2.75 -25.82 2.45
N VAL A 490 2.44 -24.87 3.31
CA VAL A 490 2.00 -25.14 4.68
C VAL A 490 0.57 -25.66 4.64
N PRO A 491 0.28 -26.89 5.10
CA PRO A 491 -1.09 -27.38 5.17
C PRO A 491 -1.97 -26.48 6.05
N PRO A 492 -3.26 -26.27 5.71
CA PRO A 492 -4.11 -25.36 6.47
C PRO A 492 -4.35 -25.80 7.92
N ASP A 493 -4.39 -27.11 8.15
CA ASP A 493 -4.57 -27.74 9.46
C ASP A 493 -3.28 -27.87 10.28
N GLN A 494 -2.14 -27.43 9.74
CA GLN A 494 -0.85 -27.47 10.43
C GLN A 494 -0.39 -26.09 10.87
N SER A 495 0.29 -26.08 12.02
CA SER A 495 1.01 -24.94 12.57
C SER A 495 2.16 -24.54 11.61
N PRO A 496 2.18 -23.29 11.09
CA PRO A 496 3.29 -22.80 10.30
C PRO A 496 4.65 -22.90 11.01
N TRP A 497 4.70 -22.68 12.32
CA TRP A 497 5.93 -22.76 13.11
C TRP A 497 6.52 -24.17 13.10
N THR A 498 5.72 -25.17 13.46
CA THR A 498 6.16 -26.57 13.50
C THR A 498 6.52 -27.07 12.09
N TYR A 499 5.73 -26.69 11.08
CA TYR A 499 5.99 -27.09 9.70
C TYR A 499 7.31 -26.50 9.17
N ILE A 500 7.53 -25.20 9.35
CA ILE A 500 8.76 -24.52 8.92
C ILE A 500 9.98 -25.01 9.71
N GLN A 501 9.83 -25.32 11.00
CA GLN A 501 10.87 -25.97 11.77
C GLN A 501 11.27 -27.32 11.13
N SER A 502 10.30 -28.16 10.77
CA SER A 502 10.59 -29.46 10.14
C SER A 502 11.31 -29.33 8.79
N LEU A 503 11.05 -28.25 8.04
CA LEU A 503 11.77 -27.94 6.81
C LEU A 503 13.22 -27.52 7.10
N SER A 504 13.46 -26.74 8.16
CA SER A 504 14.80 -26.24 8.53
C SER A 504 15.77 -27.33 8.97
N GLU A 505 15.24 -28.46 9.44
CA GLU A 505 16.02 -29.62 9.87
C GLU A 505 16.49 -30.49 8.69
N ARG A 506 16.01 -30.22 7.46
CA ARG A 506 16.30 -31.01 6.26
C ARG A 506 17.27 -30.26 5.33
N LYS A 507 18.17 -31.03 4.72
CA LYS A 507 19.09 -30.53 3.68
C LYS A 507 19.05 -31.46 2.48
N TYR A 508 19.04 -30.85 1.31
CA TYR A 508 18.98 -31.53 0.02
C TYR A 508 20.20 -31.12 -0.81
N SER A 509 20.85 -32.06 -1.49
CA SER A 509 22.08 -31.75 -2.23
C SER A 509 21.83 -30.97 -3.52
N ASN A 510 20.64 -31.13 -4.12
CA ASN A 510 20.29 -30.59 -5.43
C ASN A 510 19.18 -29.54 -5.39
N ILE A 511 18.82 -29.07 -4.19
CA ILE A 511 17.83 -28.00 -3.97
C ILE A 511 18.51 -26.92 -3.12
N GLY A 512 18.63 -25.70 -3.65
CA GLY A 512 19.29 -24.58 -2.98
C GLY A 512 18.47 -24.02 -1.82
N HIS A 513 17.25 -23.53 -2.10
CA HIS A 513 16.35 -22.92 -1.12
C HIS A 513 14.95 -23.52 -1.16
N ILE A 514 14.26 -23.48 -0.01
CA ILE A 514 12.86 -23.90 0.12
C ILE A 514 12.03 -22.66 0.42
N ASP A 515 11.23 -22.24 -0.55
CA ASP A 515 10.21 -21.21 -0.38
C ASP A 515 8.94 -21.81 0.22
N VAL A 516 8.19 -20.97 0.94
CA VAL A 516 7.00 -21.37 1.68
C VAL A 516 5.78 -20.66 1.12
N SER A 517 4.74 -21.39 0.76
CA SER A 517 3.42 -20.87 0.41
C SER A 517 2.48 -21.04 1.61
N LEU A 518 1.89 -19.93 2.07
CA LEU A 518 0.94 -19.87 3.15
C LEU A 518 -0.43 -19.46 2.63
N GLU A 519 -1.30 -20.45 2.51
CA GLU A 519 -2.70 -20.25 2.15
C GLU A 519 -3.52 -19.90 3.39
N LEU A 520 -4.35 -18.86 3.26
CA LEU A 520 -5.39 -18.46 4.19
C LEU A 520 -6.69 -19.14 3.77
N ASP A 521 -7.25 -19.96 4.65
CA ASP A 521 -8.43 -20.78 4.37
C ASP A 521 -9.62 -20.47 5.29
N ALA A 522 -9.48 -19.50 6.20
CA ALA A 522 -10.52 -19.13 7.13
C ALA A 522 -11.33 -17.91 6.67
N GLN A 523 -12.62 -17.90 7.02
CA GLN A 523 -13.50 -16.71 6.97
C GLN A 523 -13.46 -15.94 8.31
N ASN A 524 -12.36 -16.06 9.03
CA ASN A 524 -12.15 -15.39 10.31
C ASN A 524 -10.80 -14.67 10.30
N ASP A 525 -10.85 -13.35 10.39
CA ASP A 525 -9.69 -12.49 10.29
C ASP A 525 -8.68 -12.73 11.43
N ASN A 526 -9.12 -13.07 12.64
CA ASN A 526 -8.20 -13.36 13.76
C ASN A 526 -7.47 -14.70 13.58
N THR A 527 -8.15 -15.71 13.03
CA THR A 527 -7.52 -16.98 12.65
C THR A 527 -6.45 -16.74 11.58
N ASN A 528 -6.78 -16.00 10.53
CA ASN A 528 -5.84 -15.66 9.46
C ASN A 528 -4.67 -14.80 9.97
N ALA A 529 -4.93 -13.81 10.83
CA ALA A 529 -3.91 -12.98 11.44
C ALA A 529 -2.93 -13.82 12.27
N SER A 530 -3.43 -14.74 13.10
CA SER A 530 -2.58 -15.64 13.91
C SER A 530 -1.73 -16.55 13.03
N ARG A 531 -2.31 -17.13 11.96
CA ARG A 531 -1.60 -17.98 11.00
C ARG A 531 -0.49 -17.23 10.27
N ILE A 532 -0.77 -16.00 9.82
CA ILE A 532 0.25 -15.11 9.21
C ILE A 532 1.34 -14.77 10.21
N ALA A 533 0.96 -14.40 11.44
CA ALA A 533 1.91 -13.99 12.45
C ALA A 533 2.91 -15.11 12.73
N GLU A 534 2.39 -16.31 12.91
CA GLU A 534 3.18 -17.51 13.12
C GLU A 534 4.12 -17.80 11.95
N ALA A 535 3.61 -17.80 10.71
CA ALA A 535 4.43 -18.08 9.53
C ALA A 535 5.54 -17.04 9.32
N THR A 536 5.22 -15.75 9.50
CA THR A 536 6.15 -14.63 9.35
C THR A 536 7.26 -14.69 10.40
N PHE A 537 6.94 -15.13 11.62
CA PHE A 537 7.91 -15.33 12.70
C PHE A 537 8.76 -16.59 12.48
N ALA A 538 8.15 -17.65 11.94
CA ALA A 538 8.82 -18.93 11.69
C ALA A 538 9.83 -18.88 10.54
N ILE A 539 9.60 -18.06 9.51
CA ILE A 539 10.43 -18.04 8.29
C ILE A 539 11.91 -17.73 8.56
N VAL A 540 12.23 -17.07 9.67
CA VAL A 540 13.63 -16.80 10.08
C VAL A 540 14.43 -18.08 10.31
N ARG A 541 13.77 -19.22 10.55
CA ARG A 541 14.40 -20.55 10.67
C ARG A 541 14.88 -21.10 9.33
N LEU A 542 14.46 -20.50 8.22
CA LEU A 542 14.86 -20.86 6.85
C LEU A 542 15.58 -19.68 6.17
N PRO A 543 16.87 -19.43 6.49
CA PRO A 543 17.62 -18.36 5.85
C PRO A 543 17.61 -18.46 4.31
N GLY A 544 17.29 -17.34 3.66
CA GLY A 544 17.20 -17.25 2.21
C GLY A 544 15.89 -17.78 1.61
N ALA A 545 14.94 -18.29 2.41
CA ALA A 545 13.59 -18.63 1.95
C ALA A 545 12.73 -17.39 1.72
N ARG A 546 11.73 -17.52 0.85
CA ARG A 546 10.64 -16.55 0.66
C ARG A 546 9.36 -17.11 1.26
N LEU A 547 8.53 -16.26 1.84
CA LEU A 547 7.20 -16.61 2.34
C LEU A 547 6.14 -15.92 1.47
N PHE A 548 5.38 -16.70 0.71
CA PHE A 548 4.30 -16.22 -0.15
C PHE A 548 2.95 -16.42 0.52
N VAL A 549 2.21 -15.33 0.72
CA VAL A 549 0.88 -15.37 1.34
C VAL A 549 -0.21 -15.27 0.26
N ASP A 550 -1.26 -16.08 0.39
CA ASP A 550 -2.42 -16.06 -0.50
C ASP A 550 -3.75 -16.41 0.21
N PRO A 551 -4.90 -15.86 -0.23
CA PRO A 551 -5.06 -14.91 -1.32
C PRO A 551 -4.88 -13.44 -0.89
N LEU A 552 -4.47 -12.59 -1.84
CA LEU A 552 -4.38 -11.14 -1.62
C LEU A 552 -5.76 -10.51 -1.40
N THR A 553 -6.76 -10.91 -2.18
CA THR A 553 -8.16 -10.44 -2.08
C THR A 553 -9.05 -11.61 -1.72
N ASP A 554 -10.12 -11.36 -0.97
CA ASP A 554 -11.16 -12.33 -0.68
C ASP A 554 -11.55 -13.21 -1.87
N PHE A 555 -11.80 -14.48 -1.57
CA PHE A 555 -12.52 -15.37 -2.45
C PHE A 555 -13.95 -15.51 -1.92
N ASP A 556 -14.89 -14.78 -2.53
CA ASP A 556 -16.31 -14.81 -2.18
C ASP A 556 -17.20 -15.41 -3.29
N ARG A 557 -16.63 -15.62 -4.48
CA ARG A 557 -17.30 -16.17 -5.68
C ARG A 557 -16.68 -17.48 -6.17
N THR A 558 -16.12 -18.26 -5.25
CA THR A 558 -15.50 -19.55 -5.54
C THR A 558 -16.14 -20.66 -4.72
N MET A 559 -15.81 -21.93 -5.01
CA MET A 559 -16.23 -23.08 -4.19
C MET A 559 -15.58 -23.10 -2.80
N ASP A 560 -14.54 -22.28 -2.58
CA ASP A 560 -13.76 -22.21 -1.36
C ASP A 560 -13.70 -20.77 -0.88
N VAL A 561 -14.72 -20.38 -0.12
CA VAL A 561 -14.84 -19.03 0.43
C VAL A 561 -13.80 -18.83 1.52
N THR A 562 -12.99 -17.79 1.40
CA THR A 562 -11.96 -17.41 2.38
C THR A 562 -11.71 -15.90 2.37
N HIS A 563 -11.33 -15.35 3.51
CA HIS A 563 -10.91 -13.96 3.61
C HIS A 563 -9.43 -13.82 3.23
N GLY A 564 -9.14 -12.86 2.35
CA GLY A 564 -7.78 -12.51 1.94
C GLY A 564 -7.12 -11.50 2.87
N LEU A 565 -6.04 -10.89 2.39
CA LEU A 565 -5.43 -9.71 3.03
C LEU A 565 -6.29 -8.46 2.82
N LEU A 566 -6.96 -8.37 1.69
CA LEU A 566 -7.86 -7.29 1.32
C LEU A 566 -9.28 -7.85 1.16
N ASP A 567 -10.28 -7.06 1.55
CA ASP A 567 -11.66 -7.36 1.18
C ASP A 567 -11.91 -7.16 -0.33
N THR A 568 -13.12 -7.47 -0.80
CA THR A 568 -13.50 -7.31 -2.21
C THR A 568 -13.59 -5.85 -2.68
N LEU A 569 -13.56 -4.88 -1.77
CA LEU A 569 -13.41 -3.44 -2.05
C LEU A 569 -11.94 -3.00 -1.97
N CYS A 570 -11.00 -3.95 -1.86
CA CYS A 570 -9.56 -3.74 -1.69
C CYS A 570 -9.21 -2.95 -0.42
N ASN A 571 -10.03 -3.02 0.63
CA ASN A 571 -9.70 -2.45 1.93
C ASN A 571 -8.88 -3.44 2.76
N PRO A 572 -7.83 -2.99 3.46
CA PRO A 572 -7.04 -3.85 4.35
C PRO A 572 -7.88 -4.52 5.43
N ARG A 573 -7.76 -5.84 5.53
CA ARG A 573 -8.26 -6.63 6.67
C ARG A 573 -7.20 -6.71 7.78
N THR A 574 -7.57 -7.23 8.95
CA THR A 574 -6.60 -7.38 10.06
C THR A 574 -5.39 -8.27 9.73
N PRO A 575 -5.47 -9.31 8.87
CA PRO A 575 -4.30 -10.08 8.45
C PRO A 575 -3.30 -9.26 7.63
N PHE A 576 -3.75 -8.27 6.84
CA PHE A 576 -2.87 -7.33 6.14
C PHE A 576 -2.05 -6.49 7.11
N HIS A 577 -2.73 -5.92 8.12
CA HIS A 577 -2.05 -5.13 9.16
C HIS A 577 -1.04 -5.98 9.94
N THR A 578 -1.40 -7.23 10.24
CA THR A 578 -0.50 -8.18 10.92
C THR A 578 0.76 -8.44 10.11
N LEU A 579 0.61 -8.73 8.82
CA LEU A 579 1.73 -9.00 7.92
C LEU A 579 2.64 -7.77 7.77
N ARG A 580 2.10 -6.60 7.46
CA ARG A 580 2.91 -5.37 7.26
C ARG A 580 3.66 -4.95 8.52
N CYS A 581 3.04 -5.09 9.70
CA CYS A 581 3.68 -4.73 10.97
C CYS A 581 4.84 -5.67 11.27
N LEU A 582 4.62 -6.99 11.22
CA LEU A 582 5.68 -7.97 11.46
C LEU A 582 6.80 -7.86 10.42
N ASN A 583 6.45 -7.62 9.16
CA ASN A 583 7.42 -7.43 8.10
C ASN A 583 8.38 -6.27 8.43
N THR A 584 7.84 -5.14 8.89
CA THR A 584 8.65 -4.00 9.34
C THR A 584 9.48 -4.33 10.58
N LEU A 585 8.87 -4.92 11.61
CA LEU A 585 9.50 -5.14 12.91
C LEU A 585 10.65 -6.16 12.84
N LEU A 586 10.54 -7.15 11.94
CA LEU A 586 11.53 -8.20 11.74
C LEU A 586 12.59 -7.84 10.69
N ASN A 587 12.23 -7.12 9.62
CA ASN A 587 13.09 -6.95 8.43
C ASN A 587 13.50 -5.50 8.14
N SER A 588 13.22 -4.57 9.04
CA SER A 588 13.69 -3.18 8.88
C SER A 588 15.23 -3.12 8.85
N PRO A 589 15.82 -2.36 7.90
CA PRO A 589 17.28 -2.27 7.75
C PRO A 589 17.97 -1.49 8.88
N VAL A 590 17.22 -0.83 9.78
CA VAL A 590 17.80 -0.09 10.90
C VAL A 590 18.13 -0.98 12.10
N HIS A 591 17.72 -2.24 12.06
CA HIS A 591 17.95 -3.22 13.13
C HIS A 591 18.77 -4.41 12.64
N ASP A 592 19.42 -5.11 13.56
CA ASP A 592 19.93 -6.45 13.30
C ASP A 592 18.76 -7.39 12.99
N THR A 593 18.78 -8.02 11.82
CA THR A 593 17.77 -8.97 11.32
C THR A 593 18.23 -10.42 11.44
N THR A 594 19.37 -10.66 12.08
CA THR A 594 19.90 -12.00 12.36
C THR A 594 19.32 -12.52 13.67
N PHE A 595 18.31 -13.38 13.59
CA PHE A 595 17.67 -13.95 14.77
C PHE A 595 18.28 -15.30 15.18
N THR A 596 18.25 -15.57 16.48
CA THR A 596 18.80 -16.72 17.19
C THR A 596 17.81 -17.21 18.24
N ASP A 597 18.06 -18.41 18.78
CA ASP A 597 17.23 -19.05 19.82
C ASP A 597 15.73 -19.07 19.50
N PRO A 598 15.32 -19.55 18.31
CA PRO A 598 13.91 -19.67 18.00
C PRO A 598 13.31 -20.79 18.87
N ARG A 599 12.34 -20.45 19.72
CA ARG A 599 11.71 -21.41 20.64
C ARG A 599 10.24 -21.08 20.92
N GLU A 600 9.52 -22.09 21.37
CA GLU A 600 8.10 -22.03 21.69
C GLU A 600 7.89 -22.34 23.18
N LYS A 601 6.95 -21.62 23.81
CA LYS A 601 6.49 -21.90 25.17
C LYS A 601 4.98 -21.73 25.24
N THR A 602 4.32 -22.63 25.94
CA THR A 602 2.92 -22.48 26.33
C THR A 602 2.85 -22.00 27.78
N GLN A 603 2.13 -20.92 28.02
CA GLN A 603 2.02 -20.30 29.34
C GLN A 603 0.61 -19.70 29.48
N ASP A 604 -0.11 -20.10 30.52
CA ASP A 604 -1.48 -19.63 30.79
C ASP A 604 -2.45 -19.79 29.61
N ASN A 605 -2.35 -20.92 28.91
CA ASN A 605 -3.06 -21.24 27.66
C ASN A 605 -2.73 -20.32 26.47
N ASN A 606 -1.75 -19.43 26.60
CA ASN A 606 -1.22 -18.66 25.47
C ASN A 606 -0.04 -19.40 24.88
N ARG A 607 0.05 -19.35 23.55
CA ARG A 607 1.19 -19.88 22.82
C ARG A 607 2.13 -18.72 22.49
N ILE A 608 3.38 -18.82 22.90
CA ILE A 608 4.35 -17.73 22.79
C ILE A 608 5.56 -18.24 22.02
N LEU A 609 5.91 -17.52 20.95
CA LEU A 609 7.06 -17.80 20.10
C LEU A 609 8.12 -16.74 20.36
N TYR A 610 9.37 -17.17 20.54
CA TYR A 610 10.49 -16.30 20.87
C TYR A 610 11.50 -16.24 19.74
N LEU A 611 12.04 -15.04 19.52
CA LEU A 611 13.22 -14.78 18.71
C LEU A 611 14.11 -13.78 19.43
N ASN A 612 15.42 -14.02 19.38
CA ASN A 612 16.40 -13.16 20.01
C ASN A 612 17.45 -12.71 18.99
N ASN A 613 17.94 -11.49 19.11
CA ASN A 613 19.15 -11.09 18.40
C ASN A 613 20.11 -10.41 19.39
N THR A 614 21.19 -9.80 18.90
CA THR A 614 22.18 -9.16 19.78
C THR A 614 21.57 -8.09 20.72
N TYR A 615 20.56 -7.36 20.25
CA TYR A 615 20.05 -6.14 20.91
C TYR A 615 18.59 -6.24 21.38
N ARG A 616 17.83 -7.20 20.85
CA ARG A 616 16.38 -7.30 21.00
C ARG A 616 15.98 -8.71 21.44
N ARG A 617 14.96 -8.76 22.30
CA ARG A 617 14.21 -9.97 22.65
C ARG A 617 12.78 -9.78 22.14
N LEU A 618 12.31 -10.72 21.33
CA LEU A 618 10.99 -10.66 20.70
C LEU A 618 10.16 -11.83 21.20
N ALA A 619 8.92 -11.54 21.60
CA ALA A 619 7.93 -12.53 21.98
C ALA A 619 6.65 -12.26 21.18
N LEU A 620 6.35 -13.14 20.22
CA LEU A 620 5.07 -13.17 19.54
C LEU A 620 4.09 -13.96 20.40
N VAL A 621 3.06 -13.28 20.89
CA VAL A 621 2.00 -13.90 21.69
C VAL A 621 0.81 -14.18 20.77
N LEU A 622 0.38 -15.45 20.75
CA LEU A 622 -0.87 -15.91 20.15
C LEU A 622 -1.86 -16.20 21.30
N PRO A 623 -2.67 -15.21 21.70
CA PRO A 623 -3.38 -15.28 22.96
C PRO A 623 -4.68 -16.06 22.85
N SER A 624 -5.05 -16.76 23.92
CA SER A 624 -6.35 -17.43 24.07
C SER A 624 -7.34 -16.64 24.91
N ARG A 625 -6.93 -15.50 25.47
CA ARG A 625 -7.71 -14.62 26.35
C ARG A 625 -7.41 -13.15 26.05
N ASP A 626 -8.32 -12.27 26.48
CA ASP A 626 -8.20 -10.81 26.28
C ASP A 626 -7.30 -10.11 27.29
N ILE A 627 -6.83 -10.80 28.33
CA ILE A 627 -5.89 -10.24 29.30
C ILE A 627 -4.63 -11.08 29.26
N PHE A 628 -3.50 -10.42 29.04
CA PHE A 628 -2.19 -11.03 29.06
C PHE A 628 -1.33 -10.39 30.14
N ASP A 629 -0.79 -11.21 31.03
CA ASP A 629 0.15 -10.78 32.04
C ASP A 629 1.56 -10.83 31.45
N LEU A 630 2.17 -9.66 31.28
CA LEU A 630 3.49 -9.60 30.70
C LEU A 630 4.50 -10.38 31.54
N ASP A 631 4.43 -10.41 32.87
CA ASP A 631 5.44 -11.07 33.72
C ASP A 631 5.65 -12.57 33.39
N THR A 632 4.73 -13.16 32.64
CA THR A 632 4.81 -14.53 32.13
C THR A 632 5.81 -14.73 30.98
N LEU A 633 6.22 -13.67 30.26
CA LEU A 633 7.25 -13.77 29.21
C LEU A 633 8.62 -14.12 29.78
N ASP A 634 9.37 -14.91 29.03
CA ASP A 634 10.75 -15.28 29.37
C ASP A 634 11.76 -14.21 28.93
N PHE A 635 11.55 -12.99 29.42
CA PHE A 635 12.49 -11.88 29.33
C PHE A 635 13.06 -11.61 30.72
N SER A 636 14.34 -11.28 30.79
CA SER A 636 14.95 -10.88 32.06
C SER A 636 14.38 -9.54 32.54
N LEU A 637 14.29 -9.34 33.87
CA LEU A 637 13.61 -8.18 34.48
C LEU A 637 14.27 -6.83 34.18
N ASP A 638 15.56 -6.83 33.81
CA ASP A 638 16.30 -5.66 33.34
C ASP A 638 15.82 -5.15 31.98
N ILE A 639 15.05 -5.94 31.24
CA ILE A 639 14.43 -5.57 29.97
C ILE A 639 13.10 -4.87 30.25
N SER A 640 13.18 -3.64 30.76
CA SER A 640 12.05 -2.77 31.02
C SER A 640 12.42 -1.29 30.79
N PRO A 641 11.55 -0.47 30.16
CA PRO A 641 10.22 -0.79 29.65
C PRO A 641 10.24 -1.70 28.41
N VAL A 642 9.10 -2.34 28.11
CA VAL A 642 8.91 -3.10 26.87
C VAL A 642 7.96 -2.38 25.93
N ARG A 643 8.11 -2.63 24.64
CA ARG A 643 7.23 -2.09 23.61
C ARG A 643 6.30 -3.17 23.08
N ILE A 644 5.01 -2.85 23.00
CA ILE A 644 3.98 -3.74 22.50
C ILE A 644 3.46 -3.21 21.18
N TYR A 645 3.32 -4.13 20.22
CA TYR A 645 2.73 -3.87 18.93
C TYR A 645 1.46 -4.72 18.79
N HIS A 646 0.32 -4.04 18.67
CA HIS A 646 -0.98 -4.66 18.37
C HIS A 646 -1.07 -4.90 16.87
N LEU A 647 -0.68 -6.10 16.43
CA LEU A 647 -0.37 -6.37 15.02
C LEU A 647 -1.59 -6.19 14.10
N CYS A 648 -2.79 -6.52 14.56
CA CYS A 648 -4.03 -6.35 13.80
C CYS A 648 -4.43 -4.89 13.55
N THR A 649 -3.99 -3.94 14.37
CA THR A 649 -4.40 -2.53 14.30
C THR A 649 -3.28 -1.60 13.89
N GLY A 650 -2.01 -2.01 14.10
CA GLY A 650 -0.82 -1.17 13.98
C GLY A 650 -0.61 -0.21 15.14
N GLU A 651 -1.38 -0.35 16.22
CA GLU A 651 -1.21 0.46 17.43
C GLU A 651 -0.02 -0.02 18.25
N THR A 652 0.63 0.90 18.97
CA THR A 652 1.78 0.61 19.83
C THR A 652 1.60 1.23 21.20
N GLU A 653 2.20 0.62 22.21
CA GLU A 653 2.31 1.19 23.55
C GLU A 653 3.62 0.77 24.22
N THR A 654 4.16 1.63 25.08
CA THR A 654 5.33 1.34 25.90
C THR A 654 4.87 1.21 27.34
N VAL A 655 5.17 0.07 27.96
CA VAL A 655 4.68 -0.28 29.30
C VAL A 655 5.79 -0.91 30.14
N SER A 656 5.59 -0.90 31.46
CA SER A 656 6.44 -1.65 32.38
C SER A 656 6.30 -3.15 32.14
N ARG A 657 7.38 -3.90 32.41
CA ARG A 657 7.45 -5.35 32.19
C ARG A 657 6.40 -6.14 32.98
N ASN A 658 5.95 -5.60 34.11
CA ASN A 658 4.95 -6.15 35.02
C ASN A 658 3.52 -5.66 34.77
N ALA A 659 3.27 -5.02 33.63
CA ALA A 659 1.94 -4.56 33.28
C ALA A 659 1.06 -5.73 32.81
N GLN A 660 -0.23 -5.67 33.17
CA GLN A 660 -1.26 -6.46 32.51
C GLN A 660 -1.81 -5.67 31.33
N ILE A 661 -1.95 -6.32 30.19
CA ILE A 661 -2.38 -5.67 28.96
C ILE A 661 -3.67 -6.30 28.44
N LYS A 662 -4.55 -5.43 27.94
CA LYS A 662 -5.79 -5.83 27.29
C LYS A 662 -5.55 -6.04 25.80
N ILE A 663 -5.76 -7.28 25.37
CA ILE A 663 -5.73 -7.71 23.98
C ILE A 663 -7.16 -7.74 23.46
N GLN A 664 -7.39 -7.22 22.26
CA GLN A 664 -8.70 -7.25 21.64
C GLN A 664 -8.94 -8.59 20.94
N ASN A 665 -9.97 -9.32 21.37
CA ASN A 665 -10.52 -10.50 20.68
C ASN A 665 -9.49 -11.60 20.37
N GLY A 666 -8.53 -11.84 21.27
CA GLY A 666 -7.47 -12.82 21.04
C GLY A 666 -6.53 -12.52 19.87
N SER A 667 -6.40 -11.25 19.46
CA SER A 667 -5.51 -10.86 18.35
C SER A 667 -4.02 -11.05 18.70
N PRO A 668 -3.17 -11.43 17.73
CA PRO A 668 -1.74 -11.57 17.97
C PRO A 668 -1.08 -10.23 18.30
N ILE A 669 -0.13 -10.26 19.24
CA ILE A 669 0.70 -9.10 19.61
C ILE A 669 2.18 -9.47 19.57
N LEU A 670 3.03 -8.50 19.23
CA LEU A 670 4.47 -8.64 19.37
C LEU A 670 4.96 -7.78 20.54
N VAL A 671 5.67 -8.40 21.47
CA VAL A 671 6.37 -7.69 22.55
C VAL A 671 7.85 -7.66 22.23
N ILE A 672 8.43 -6.46 22.21
CA ILE A 672 9.86 -6.25 21.98
C ILE A 672 10.47 -5.64 23.24
N GLY A 673 11.44 -6.35 23.79
CA GLY A 673 12.34 -5.85 24.81
C GLY A 673 13.70 -5.48 24.21
N GLN A 674 14.29 -4.38 24.67
CA GLN A 674 15.63 -3.95 24.29
C GLN A 674 16.53 -3.90 25.54
N HIS A 675 17.80 -4.27 25.40
CA HIS A 675 18.76 -4.03 26.48
C HIS A 675 19.08 -2.53 26.55
N SER A 676 19.01 -1.97 27.75
CA SER A 676 19.55 -0.65 28.04
C SER A 676 21.04 -0.65 27.68
N HIS A 677 21.46 0.29 26.82
CA HIS A 677 22.89 0.55 26.62
C HIS A 677 23.53 1.13 27.88
#